data_AF-A0A919CHC5-F1
#
_entry.id   AF-A0A919CHC5-F1
#
_cell.length_a   1.000
_cell.length_b   1.000
_cell.length_c   1.000
_cell.angle_alpha   90.00
_cell.angle_beta   90.00
_cell.angle_gamma   90.00
#
_symmetry.space_group_name_H-M   'P 1'
#
loop_
_entity.id
_entity.type
_entity.pdbx_description
1 polymer ?
#
loop_
_entity_poly.entity_id
_entity_poly.type
_entity_poly.pdbx_seq_one_letter_code
_entity_poly.pdbx_strand_id
1 'polypeptide(L)'
;MEDQAMLTRDLVLRVCAGPSELDPAWIRSDGKVTTPFLVPRDRNLVQAIIDAGRATGVDRLLVCRTRPQHSYEPVTQIPLDTDVLIDLVRGWGREPTDFLVCVEDFSAAVLVTSTELTVAAGPADFVRELVGADIPQARRRFGNRARAEGGPELQRAAQTYRCLPANAKHARSRGPGPDPAERIARGVSGFRENAPGAVRAARALRGAWSWLMIAALLAVPWFLPELGVALPVLLTTYLLLFQISWAARSRTVAFATLLRFTAVGFVLVWPLALVEGTLAGVLGLDPSGVYAHTYIAVTVEELGKLAPLLLVPVFAHRRTRRLAAVDHLLLAAATGAGFQLAERLFVRIPPGADGPMATGGILLPGSGLVAGAGEDLTVFAGHAVTSGLLGGALGLAIVGRRGWLWTLPVLAAAVAHLDHLAFNAQVSGAALHPATEVVHTLLGGGSLTVGFLFLLLVCAVATDYRLIATAAESTPPLPGQPPMAPLRRWTRGRSVAWRVRVPADIAPTFRRMALWWVELPTVLATTVSVIVHELTVALIALRRGPAVYCDTLRFLRWRRANAMGEARSRGREWRHYPSEDELTRGARDLARRIGLAATGGITGGTALALVFPLVDAPPRSGGAYALGALTHLQQWLAGLGAADQVWVATALVAVLSLLTVGNGVPHAHPRAGSFLRTPTANSGAVLGMLAPGQVGYAVPSLVGLVLPRRIEGLLYR
;
A
#
# COMPACT_ATOMS: atom_id res chain seq x y z
N MET A 1 40.87 20.95 -19.64
CA MET A 1 41.13 19.69 -20.38
C MET A 1 41.20 18.50 -19.43
N GLU A 2 41.95 18.57 -18.32
CA GLU A 2 41.97 17.52 -17.29
C GLU A 2 40.61 17.27 -16.63
N ASP A 3 39.83 18.32 -16.30
CA ASP A 3 38.50 18.18 -15.70
C ASP A 3 37.49 17.45 -16.62
N GLN A 4 37.55 17.71 -17.94
CA GLN A 4 36.72 17.01 -18.93
C GLN A 4 37.14 15.55 -19.11
N ALA A 5 38.45 15.26 -19.06
CA ALA A 5 38.96 13.88 -19.11
C ALA A 5 38.60 13.10 -17.83
N MET A 6 38.61 13.75 -16.66
CA MET A 6 38.15 13.18 -15.39
C MET A 6 36.64 12.89 -15.39
N LEU A 7 35.82 13.83 -15.84
CA LEU A 7 34.37 13.65 -16.03
C LEU A 7 34.04 12.50 -16.98
N THR A 8 34.83 12.35 -18.06
CA THR A 8 34.66 11.30 -19.07
C THR A 8 35.01 9.92 -18.52
N ARG A 9 36.15 9.82 -17.83
CA ARG A 9 36.58 8.58 -17.16
C ARG A 9 35.58 8.16 -16.07
N ASP A 10 35.05 9.10 -15.30
CA ASP A 10 34.06 8.82 -14.27
C ASP A 10 32.69 8.43 -14.86
N LEU A 11 32.28 8.97 -16.00
CA LEU A 11 30.98 8.67 -16.61
C LEU A 11 30.89 7.22 -17.09
N VAL A 12 31.84 6.79 -17.93
CA VAL A 12 31.77 5.44 -18.52
C VAL A 12 32.05 4.36 -17.47
N LEU A 13 33.00 4.59 -16.54
CA LEU A 13 33.31 3.63 -15.48
C LEU A 13 32.18 3.47 -14.45
N ARG A 14 31.32 4.48 -14.28
CA ARG A 14 30.18 4.41 -13.35
C ARG A 14 28.92 3.80 -13.95
N VAL A 15 28.77 3.84 -15.28
CA VAL A 15 27.52 3.44 -15.96
C VAL A 15 27.67 2.13 -16.74
N CYS A 16 28.86 1.84 -17.30
CA CYS A 16 29.09 0.69 -18.17
C CYS A 16 30.02 -0.35 -17.51
N ALA A 17 29.69 -1.64 -17.66
CA ALA A 17 30.59 -2.75 -17.33
C ALA A 17 31.51 -3.09 -18.51
N GLY A 18 31.08 -2.81 -19.74
CA GLY A 18 31.82 -3.01 -20.98
C GLY A 18 31.31 -2.08 -22.08
N PRO A 19 31.88 -2.16 -23.31
CA PRO A 19 31.51 -1.25 -24.40
C PRO A 19 30.04 -1.38 -24.84
N SER A 20 29.46 -2.57 -24.68
CA SER A 20 28.07 -2.91 -25.07
C SER A 20 27.20 -3.37 -23.88
N GLU A 21 27.68 -3.21 -22.64
CA GLU A 21 26.96 -3.64 -21.44
C GLU A 21 26.95 -2.56 -20.34
N LEU A 22 25.75 -2.32 -19.78
CA LEU A 22 25.57 -1.47 -18.61
C LEU A 22 26.00 -2.18 -17.33
N ASP A 23 26.55 -1.43 -16.37
CA ASP A 23 26.99 -1.99 -15.09
C ASP A 23 25.80 -2.51 -14.26
N PRO A 24 25.77 -3.82 -13.90
CA PRO A 24 24.74 -4.37 -13.04
C PRO A 24 24.63 -3.69 -11.66
N ALA A 25 25.72 -3.13 -11.11
CA ALA A 25 25.69 -2.34 -9.89
C ALA A 25 24.96 -1.01 -10.10
N TRP A 26 25.26 -0.30 -11.19
CA TRP A 26 24.58 0.95 -11.55
C TRP A 26 23.09 0.74 -11.86
N ILE A 27 22.73 -0.33 -12.58
CA ILE A 27 21.31 -0.69 -12.85
C ILE A 27 20.55 -0.93 -11.54
N ARG A 28 21.16 -1.66 -10.60
CA ARG A 28 20.52 -1.95 -9.31
C ARG A 28 20.44 -0.73 -8.39
N SER A 29 21.35 0.23 -8.56
CA SER A 29 21.31 1.49 -7.81
C SER A 29 20.05 2.29 -8.14
N ASP A 30 19.34 2.75 -7.12
CA ASP A 30 18.08 3.51 -7.21
C ASP A 30 16.91 2.79 -7.90
N GLY A 31 17.03 1.48 -8.15
CA GLY A 31 15.95 0.67 -8.71
C GLY A 31 15.53 1.12 -10.12
N LYS A 32 16.51 1.36 -10.99
CA LYS A 32 16.29 1.74 -12.39
C LYS A 32 15.55 0.63 -13.13
N VAL A 33 14.58 1.03 -13.94
CA VAL A 33 13.91 0.16 -14.90
C VAL A 33 14.84 0.00 -16.08
N THR A 34 15.15 -1.24 -16.47
CA THR A 34 16.05 -1.56 -17.56
C THR A 34 15.34 -2.41 -18.59
N THR A 35 15.48 -2.09 -19.88
CA THR A 35 14.88 -2.85 -20.96
C THR A 35 15.78 -2.87 -22.18
N PRO A 36 16.28 -4.05 -22.59
CA PRO A 36 16.88 -4.23 -23.90
C PRO A 36 15.79 -4.36 -24.98
N PHE A 37 16.06 -3.84 -26.16
CA PHE A 37 15.18 -3.91 -27.33
C PHE A 37 16.00 -3.89 -28.62
N LEU A 38 15.37 -4.35 -29.72
CA LEU A 38 15.97 -4.36 -31.04
C LEU A 38 15.32 -3.27 -31.88
N VAL A 39 16.13 -2.38 -32.44
CA VAL A 39 15.67 -1.24 -33.24
C VAL A 39 16.74 -0.86 -34.27
N PRO A 40 16.36 -0.53 -35.52
CA PRO A 40 17.29 0.02 -36.48
C PRO A 40 17.93 1.33 -36.00
N ARG A 41 19.19 1.55 -36.36
CA ARG A 41 19.92 2.79 -36.06
C ARG A 41 19.54 3.91 -37.04
N ASP A 42 18.33 4.41 -36.92
CA ASP A 42 17.77 5.44 -37.78
C ASP A 42 17.49 6.75 -37.03
N ARG A 43 16.94 7.73 -37.74
CA ARG A 43 16.50 9.02 -37.14
C ARG A 43 15.43 8.80 -36.07
N ASN A 44 14.62 7.73 -36.14
CA ASN A 44 13.56 7.47 -35.17
C ASN A 44 14.14 7.05 -33.82
N LEU A 45 15.20 6.23 -33.80
CA LEU A 45 15.91 5.90 -32.57
C LEU A 45 16.49 7.16 -31.90
N VAL A 46 17.18 8.00 -32.68
CA VAL A 46 17.76 9.26 -32.17
C VAL A 46 16.65 10.17 -31.63
N GLN A 47 15.56 10.33 -32.38
CA GLN A 47 14.41 11.11 -31.95
C GLN A 47 13.82 10.58 -30.63
N ALA A 48 13.67 9.26 -30.50
CA ALA A 48 13.17 8.64 -29.27
C ALA A 48 14.10 8.86 -28.07
N ILE A 49 15.42 8.88 -28.27
CA ILE A 49 16.40 9.22 -27.23
C ILE A 49 16.23 10.68 -26.78
N ILE A 50 16.06 11.61 -27.71
CA ILE A 50 15.81 13.01 -27.39
C ILE A 50 14.46 13.18 -26.66
N ASP A 51 13.41 12.50 -27.12
CA ASP A 51 12.09 12.53 -26.48
C ASP A 51 12.11 11.92 -25.08
N ALA A 52 12.91 10.88 -24.84
CA ALA A 52 13.17 10.35 -23.50
C ALA A 52 13.85 11.38 -22.58
N GLY A 53 14.80 12.16 -23.12
CA GLY A 53 15.38 13.33 -22.44
C GLY A 53 14.32 14.37 -22.07
N ARG A 54 13.46 14.77 -23.03
CA ARG A 54 12.34 15.70 -22.80
C ARG A 54 11.37 15.16 -21.75
N ALA A 55 11.06 13.87 -21.77
CA ALA A 55 10.19 13.20 -20.80
C ALA A 55 10.79 13.11 -19.38
N THR A 56 12.10 13.31 -19.23
CA THR A 56 12.78 13.43 -17.93
C THR A 56 12.77 14.88 -17.43
N GLY A 57 12.57 15.85 -18.34
CA GLY A 57 12.56 17.29 -18.05
C GLY A 57 13.95 17.90 -17.96
N VAL A 58 14.96 17.28 -18.57
CA VAL A 58 16.33 17.80 -18.61
C VAL A 58 16.51 18.72 -19.80
N ASP A 59 17.53 19.58 -19.78
CA ASP A 59 17.79 20.51 -20.90
C ASP A 59 18.88 19.98 -21.85
N ARG A 60 19.71 19.05 -21.37
CA ARG A 60 20.90 18.56 -22.06
C ARG A 60 21.13 17.08 -21.77
N LEU A 61 21.84 16.41 -22.67
CA LEU A 61 22.28 15.03 -22.54
C LEU A 61 23.79 14.95 -22.66
N LEU A 62 24.37 13.96 -21.98
CA LEU A 62 25.79 13.62 -22.06
C LEU A 62 25.96 12.46 -23.03
N VAL A 63 26.83 12.62 -24.02
CA VAL A 63 27.05 11.63 -25.08
C VAL A 63 28.52 11.26 -25.13
N CYS A 64 28.80 9.96 -25.19
CA CYS A 64 30.16 9.44 -25.28
C CYS A 64 30.20 8.19 -26.15
N ARG A 65 31.20 8.08 -27.02
CA ARG A 65 31.47 6.86 -27.79
C ARG A 65 32.09 5.81 -26.87
N THR A 66 31.48 4.62 -26.78
CA THR A 66 31.99 3.55 -25.92
C THR A 66 33.05 2.73 -26.69
N ARG A 67 34.18 2.47 -26.05
CA ARG A 67 35.28 1.65 -26.58
C ARG A 67 35.76 0.65 -25.51
N PRO A 68 36.52 -0.40 -25.90
CA PRO A 68 37.16 -1.29 -24.94
C PRO A 68 37.99 -0.53 -23.90
N GLN A 69 38.11 -1.10 -22.70
CA GLN A 69 38.67 -0.44 -21.51
C GLN A 69 39.97 0.33 -21.83
N HIS A 70 40.08 1.56 -21.30
CA HIS A 70 41.24 2.47 -21.41
C HIS A 70 41.36 3.31 -22.71
N SER A 71 40.30 3.40 -23.52
CA SER A 71 40.27 4.22 -24.75
C SER A 71 39.02 5.11 -24.88
N TYR A 72 38.70 5.89 -23.85
CA TYR A 72 37.48 6.70 -23.80
C TYR A 72 37.65 8.05 -24.51
N GLU A 73 36.72 8.37 -25.42
CA GLU A 73 36.60 9.69 -26.04
C GLU A 73 35.86 10.66 -25.10
N PRO A 74 36.18 11.97 -25.14
CA PRO A 74 35.59 12.96 -24.25
C PRO A 74 34.06 12.99 -24.32
N VAL A 75 33.41 13.16 -23.16
CA VAL A 75 31.96 13.35 -23.07
C VAL A 75 31.56 14.68 -23.70
N THR A 76 30.65 14.61 -24.67
CA THR A 76 30.04 15.78 -25.31
C THR A 76 28.68 16.04 -24.68
N GLN A 77 28.47 17.26 -24.21
CA GLN A 77 27.14 17.71 -23.78
C GLN A 77 26.39 18.26 -25.00
N ILE A 78 25.21 17.73 -25.27
CA ILE A 78 24.36 18.17 -26.38
C ILE A 78 23.02 18.72 -25.87
N PRO A 79 22.42 19.71 -26.56
CA PRO A 79 21.02 20.07 -26.33
C PRO A 79 20.07 18.94 -26.73
N LEU A 80 18.80 19.04 -26.33
CA LEU A 80 17.74 18.11 -26.74
C LEU A 80 17.29 18.34 -28.21
N ASP A 81 18.23 18.10 -29.12
CA ASP A 81 18.07 18.27 -30.56
C ASP A 81 18.53 17.00 -31.30
N THR A 82 17.66 16.49 -32.17
CA THR A 82 17.87 15.25 -32.92
C THR A 82 18.96 15.39 -33.97
N ASP A 83 19.04 16.54 -34.64
CA ASP A 83 20.03 16.78 -35.70
C ASP A 83 21.42 16.92 -35.09
N VAL A 84 21.55 17.58 -33.94
CA VAL A 84 22.83 17.71 -33.22
C VAL A 84 23.40 16.34 -32.81
N LEU A 85 22.56 15.42 -32.33
CA LEU A 85 22.99 14.06 -32.00
C LEU A 85 23.40 13.28 -33.25
N ILE A 86 22.66 13.41 -34.36
CA ILE A 86 23.01 12.77 -35.63
C ILE A 86 24.35 13.28 -36.15
N ASP A 87 24.57 14.59 -36.13
CA ASP A 87 25.80 15.21 -36.62
C ASP A 87 27.00 14.80 -35.76
N LEU A 88 26.84 14.73 -34.44
CA LEU A 88 27.86 14.22 -33.53
C LEU A 88 28.24 12.76 -33.87
N VAL A 89 27.26 11.88 -34.02
CA VAL A 89 27.50 10.46 -34.32
C VAL A 89 28.12 10.28 -35.71
N ARG A 90 27.68 11.06 -36.71
CA ARG A 90 28.28 11.06 -38.05
C ARG A 90 29.71 11.58 -38.06
N GLY A 91 30.03 12.51 -37.16
CA GLY A 91 31.38 13.04 -36.96
C GLY A 91 32.40 11.98 -36.53
N TRP A 92 31.96 10.86 -35.96
CA TRP A 92 32.84 9.76 -35.52
C TRP A 92 33.33 8.83 -36.63
N GLY A 93 32.80 8.98 -37.85
CA GLY A 93 33.17 8.21 -39.03
C GLY A 93 32.00 7.47 -39.67
N ARG A 94 32.30 6.73 -40.76
CA ARG A 94 31.31 5.97 -41.53
C ARG A 94 30.95 4.60 -40.94
N GLU A 95 31.78 4.09 -40.02
CA GLU A 95 31.57 2.79 -39.39
C GLU A 95 30.61 2.90 -38.19
N PRO A 96 29.59 2.01 -38.08
CA PRO A 96 28.70 1.98 -36.93
C PRO A 96 29.48 1.69 -35.65
N THR A 97 29.37 2.58 -34.67
CA THR A 97 30.08 2.46 -33.40
C THR A 97 29.13 2.50 -32.21
N ASP A 98 29.54 1.89 -31.12
CA ASP A 98 28.79 1.87 -29.86
C ASP A 98 28.88 3.25 -29.19
N PHE A 99 27.78 3.72 -28.62
CA PHE A 99 27.76 4.96 -27.87
C PHE A 99 26.73 4.96 -26.76
N LEU A 100 27.02 5.77 -25.74
CA LEU A 100 26.23 5.94 -24.55
C LEU A 100 25.66 7.36 -24.53
N VAL A 101 24.36 7.46 -24.25
CA VAL A 101 23.68 8.72 -23.96
C VAL A 101 23.18 8.67 -22.52
N CYS A 102 23.53 9.67 -21.71
CA CYS A 102 23.21 9.74 -20.28
C CYS A 102 22.53 11.05 -19.91
N VAL A 103 21.71 11.00 -18.88
CA VAL A 103 21.27 12.18 -18.14
C VAL A 103 22.41 12.66 -17.21
N GLU A 104 22.51 13.97 -16.99
CA GLU A 104 23.61 14.62 -16.27
C GLU A 104 23.88 14.07 -14.86
N ASP A 105 22.84 13.66 -14.14
CA ASP A 105 22.96 13.07 -12.79
C ASP A 105 23.13 11.54 -12.79
N PHE A 106 23.30 10.92 -13.97
CA PHE A 106 23.38 9.48 -14.19
C PHE A 106 22.16 8.69 -13.70
N SER A 107 21.00 9.33 -13.57
CA SER A 107 19.76 8.66 -13.20
C SER A 107 19.16 7.82 -14.35
N ALA A 108 19.54 8.12 -15.60
CA ALA A 108 19.11 7.39 -16.79
C ALA A 108 20.20 7.36 -17.87
N ALA A 109 20.20 6.29 -18.68
CA ALA A 109 21.09 6.11 -19.82
C ALA A 109 20.47 5.24 -20.93
N VAL A 110 20.94 5.44 -22.16
CA VAL A 110 20.71 4.57 -23.32
C VAL A 110 22.06 4.17 -23.89
N LEU A 111 22.28 2.86 -23.99
CA LEU A 111 23.44 2.30 -24.66
C LEU A 111 23.01 1.79 -26.03
N VAL A 112 23.54 2.40 -27.08
CA VAL A 112 23.29 2.05 -28.48
C VAL A 112 24.51 1.31 -29.00
N THR A 113 24.33 0.06 -29.42
CA THR A 113 25.45 -0.74 -29.96
C THR A 113 25.64 -0.52 -31.46
N SER A 114 26.74 -1.03 -32.00
CA SER A 114 27.07 -1.18 -33.42
C SER A 114 26.03 -2.02 -34.18
N THR A 115 25.30 -2.87 -33.46
CA THR A 115 24.19 -3.68 -33.97
C THR A 115 22.82 -3.02 -33.73
N GLU A 116 21.72 -3.74 -33.97
CA GLU A 116 20.36 -3.28 -33.63
C GLU A 116 20.06 -3.34 -32.12
N LEU A 117 20.95 -3.90 -31.30
CA LEU A 117 20.76 -3.99 -29.86
C LEU A 117 20.89 -2.60 -29.22
N THR A 118 19.83 -2.19 -28.51
CA THR A 118 19.83 -1.00 -27.66
C THR A 118 19.36 -1.37 -26.26
N VAL A 119 19.97 -0.77 -25.24
CA VAL A 119 19.59 -0.98 -23.84
C VAL A 119 19.27 0.36 -23.18
N ALA A 120 18.04 0.51 -22.72
CA ALA A 120 17.61 1.68 -21.94
C ALA A 120 17.53 1.34 -20.45
N ALA A 121 18.04 2.23 -19.61
CA ALA A 121 17.95 2.10 -18.16
C ALA A 121 17.65 3.45 -17.51
N GLY A 122 16.69 3.51 -16.59
CA GLY A 122 16.36 4.75 -15.89
C GLY A 122 14.96 4.73 -15.29
N PRO A 123 14.36 5.91 -15.08
CA PRO A 123 12.97 6.00 -14.67
C PRO A 123 12.01 5.39 -15.68
N ALA A 124 10.87 4.88 -15.21
CA ALA A 124 9.87 4.27 -16.10
C ALA A 124 9.39 5.20 -17.22
N ASP A 125 9.26 6.50 -16.96
CA ASP A 125 8.84 7.47 -17.99
C ASP A 125 9.91 7.62 -19.09
N PHE A 126 11.20 7.62 -18.73
CA PHE A 126 12.31 7.64 -19.70
C PHE A 126 12.31 6.38 -20.59
N VAL A 127 12.16 5.20 -19.97
CA VAL A 127 12.17 3.93 -20.70
C VAL A 127 10.94 3.79 -21.62
N ARG A 128 9.76 4.29 -21.20
CA ARG A 128 8.53 4.20 -21.99
C ARG A 128 8.59 4.97 -23.31
N GLU A 129 9.31 6.07 -23.39
CA GLU A 129 9.51 6.79 -24.65
C GLU A 129 10.31 5.96 -25.67
N LEU A 130 11.17 5.06 -25.19
CA LEU A 130 12.03 4.23 -26.03
C LEU A 130 11.38 2.92 -26.45
N VAL A 131 10.67 2.25 -25.52
CA VAL A 131 10.16 0.88 -25.73
C VAL A 131 8.63 0.78 -25.77
N GLY A 132 7.94 1.90 -25.55
CA GLY A 132 6.49 1.98 -25.44
C GLY A 132 5.95 1.81 -24.01
N ALA A 133 4.63 1.98 -23.86
CA ALA A 133 3.96 2.05 -22.56
C ALA A 133 4.00 0.73 -21.75
N ASP A 134 4.06 -0.43 -22.42
CA ASP A 134 4.06 -1.77 -21.82
C ASP A 134 5.48 -2.36 -21.80
N ILE A 135 6.28 -1.90 -20.83
CA ILE A 135 7.65 -2.35 -20.61
C ILE A 135 7.74 -3.88 -20.42
N PRO A 136 6.89 -4.54 -19.60
CA PRO A 136 6.91 -6.00 -19.48
C PRO A 136 6.69 -6.70 -20.82
N GLN A 137 5.77 -6.21 -21.66
CA GLN A 137 5.57 -6.77 -22.99
C GLN A 137 6.79 -6.58 -23.89
N ALA A 138 7.44 -5.41 -23.86
CA ALA A 138 8.66 -5.16 -24.62
C ALA A 138 9.79 -6.14 -24.23
N ARG A 139 10.00 -6.34 -22.93
CA ARG A 139 10.99 -7.30 -22.39
C ARG A 139 10.67 -8.75 -22.80
N ARG A 140 9.40 -9.15 -22.77
CA ARG A 140 8.96 -10.48 -23.23
C ARG A 140 9.19 -10.67 -24.73
N ARG A 141 8.89 -9.65 -25.56
CA ARG A 141 9.15 -9.68 -27.01
C ARG A 141 10.64 -9.83 -27.29
N PHE A 142 11.48 -9.06 -26.60
CA PHE A 142 12.94 -9.17 -26.71
C PHE A 142 13.43 -10.58 -26.32
N GLY A 143 13.00 -11.10 -25.16
CA GLY A 143 13.40 -12.44 -24.69
C GLY A 143 12.97 -13.56 -25.65
N ASN A 144 11.76 -13.48 -26.22
CA ASN A 144 11.28 -14.44 -27.21
C ASN A 144 12.09 -14.39 -28.50
N ARG A 145 12.41 -13.18 -29.00
CA ARG A 145 13.22 -13.01 -30.20
C ARG A 145 14.66 -13.46 -30.01
N ALA A 146 15.27 -13.13 -28.87
CA ALA A 146 16.59 -13.62 -28.49
C ALA A 146 16.66 -15.15 -28.44
N ARG A 147 15.57 -15.84 -28.04
CA ARG A 147 15.48 -17.30 -28.03
C ARG A 147 15.25 -17.91 -29.43
N ALA A 148 14.40 -17.29 -30.25
CA ALA A 148 13.98 -17.83 -31.53
C ALA A 148 15.00 -17.58 -32.66
N GLU A 149 15.55 -16.37 -32.70
CA GLU A 149 16.32 -15.85 -33.84
C GLU A 149 17.69 -15.32 -33.43
N GLY A 150 17.98 -15.24 -32.12
CA GLY A 150 19.13 -14.51 -31.61
C GLY A 150 20.42 -15.32 -31.51
N GLY A 151 21.52 -14.71 -31.96
CA GLY A 151 22.89 -15.17 -31.71
C GLY A 151 23.28 -15.14 -30.22
N PRO A 152 24.49 -15.62 -29.87
CA PRO A 152 24.95 -15.74 -28.48
C PRO A 152 24.93 -14.41 -27.71
N GLU A 153 25.14 -13.28 -28.41
CA GLU A 153 25.09 -11.93 -27.85
C GLU A 153 23.69 -11.56 -27.34
N LEU A 154 22.64 -11.76 -28.15
CA LEU A 154 21.26 -11.45 -27.77
C LEU A 154 20.76 -12.35 -26.64
N GLN A 155 21.18 -13.62 -26.63
CA GLN A 155 20.87 -14.53 -25.53
C GLN A 155 21.57 -14.10 -24.24
N ARG A 156 22.84 -13.66 -24.31
CA ARG A 156 23.57 -13.11 -23.17
C ARG A 156 22.87 -11.86 -22.65
N ALA A 157 22.54 -10.90 -23.51
CA ALA A 157 21.81 -9.69 -23.11
C ALA A 157 20.45 -10.03 -22.46
N ALA A 158 19.69 -10.97 -23.02
CA ALA A 158 18.42 -11.40 -22.46
C ALA A 158 18.56 -12.05 -21.07
N GLN A 159 19.68 -12.74 -20.79
CA GLN A 159 19.97 -13.29 -19.46
C GLN A 159 20.46 -12.19 -18.49
N THR A 160 21.41 -11.35 -18.92
CA THR A 160 21.98 -10.24 -18.13
C THR A 160 20.88 -9.29 -17.65
N TYR A 161 19.98 -8.90 -18.56
CA TYR A 161 18.87 -8.00 -18.26
C TYR A 161 17.58 -8.72 -17.84
N ARG A 162 17.63 -10.03 -17.58
CA ARG A 162 16.53 -10.86 -17.03
C ARG A 162 15.24 -10.89 -17.86
N CYS A 163 15.35 -10.77 -19.17
CA CYS A 163 14.26 -11.09 -20.10
C CYS A 163 14.06 -12.60 -20.26
N LEU A 164 15.09 -13.39 -19.93
CA LEU A 164 15.06 -14.86 -19.89
C LEU A 164 15.63 -15.37 -18.55
N PRO A 165 15.10 -16.48 -18.00
CA PRO A 165 15.69 -17.11 -16.83
C PRO A 165 17.09 -17.65 -17.17
N ALA A 166 18.03 -17.49 -16.24
CA ALA A 166 19.35 -18.09 -16.36
C ALA A 166 19.20 -19.64 -16.44
N ASN A 167 19.87 -20.28 -17.40
CA ASN A 167 19.87 -21.74 -17.59
C ASN A 167 18.53 -22.39 -18.01
N ALA A 168 17.79 -21.76 -18.93
CA ALA A 168 16.52 -22.27 -19.46
C ALA A 168 16.56 -23.72 -20.02
N LYS A 169 17.73 -24.27 -20.39
CA LYS A 169 17.88 -25.66 -20.87
C LYS A 169 17.91 -26.73 -19.77
N HIS A 170 18.25 -26.39 -18.51
CA HIS A 170 18.44 -27.38 -17.42
C HIS A 170 17.72 -27.02 -16.11
N ALA A 171 17.10 -25.85 -16.02
CA ALA A 171 16.37 -25.43 -14.83
C ALA A 171 15.03 -26.19 -14.72
N ARG A 172 15.03 -27.34 -14.04
CA ARG A 172 13.80 -27.84 -13.39
C ARG A 172 13.32 -26.70 -12.47
N SER A 173 12.11 -26.19 -12.73
CA SER A 173 11.51 -25.02 -12.09
C SER A 173 11.25 -25.22 -10.58
N ARG A 174 12.31 -25.30 -9.77
CA ARG A 174 12.23 -25.26 -8.31
C ARG A 174 12.11 -23.82 -7.81
N GLY A 175 11.20 -23.06 -8.42
CA GLY A 175 10.75 -21.80 -7.86
C GLY A 175 10.06 -22.06 -6.50
N PRO A 176 10.00 -21.05 -5.62
CA PRO A 176 9.41 -21.22 -4.30
C PRO A 176 7.95 -21.74 -4.36
N GLY A 177 7.67 -22.82 -3.63
CA GLY A 177 6.34 -23.44 -3.52
C GLY A 177 5.28 -22.57 -2.81
N PRO A 178 3.98 -22.92 -2.90
CA PRO A 178 2.91 -22.15 -2.26
C PRO A 178 2.94 -22.32 -0.75
N ASP A 179 2.70 -21.22 -0.03
CA ASP A 179 2.44 -21.25 1.42
C ASP A 179 0.99 -21.68 1.72
N PRO A 180 0.64 -21.98 2.99
CA PRO A 180 -0.71 -22.41 3.36
C PRO A 180 -1.79 -21.43 2.91
N ALA A 181 -1.55 -20.12 3.07
CA ALA A 181 -2.49 -19.08 2.66
C ALA A 181 -2.76 -19.10 1.14
N GLU A 182 -1.75 -19.28 0.30
CA GLU A 182 -1.91 -19.42 -1.14
C GLU A 182 -2.60 -20.73 -1.56
N ARG A 183 -2.34 -21.83 -0.85
CA ARG A 183 -3.04 -23.11 -1.09
C ARG A 183 -4.53 -22.96 -0.83
N ILE A 184 -4.91 -22.35 0.29
CA ILE A 184 -6.31 -22.06 0.62
C ILE A 184 -6.91 -21.13 -0.45
N ALA A 185 -6.21 -20.06 -0.82
CA ALA A 185 -6.71 -19.13 -1.82
C ALA A 185 -6.93 -19.80 -3.20
N ARG A 186 -6.04 -20.70 -3.61
CA ARG A 186 -6.22 -21.52 -4.83
C ARG A 186 -7.36 -22.52 -4.71
N GLY A 187 -7.52 -23.19 -3.57
CA GLY A 187 -8.65 -24.08 -3.30
C GLY A 187 -9.98 -23.35 -3.42
N VAL A 188 -10.06 -22.13 -2.85
CA VAL A 188 -11.26 -21.27 -2.96
C VAL A 188 -11.51 -20.83 -4.40
N SER A 189 -10.47 -20.50 -5.18
CA SER A 189 -10.62 -20.17 -6.61
C SER A 189 -11.10 -21.38 -7.41
N GLY A 190 -10.50 -22.56 -7.23
CA GLY A 190 -10.91 -23.80 -7.89
C GLY A 190 -12.34 -24.19 -7.55
N PHE A 191 -12.76 -24.06 -6.28
CA PHE A 191 -14.15 -24.27 -5.88
C PHE A 191 -15.11 -23.32 -6.61
N ARG A 192 -14.71 -22.07 -6.84
CA ARG A 192 -15.53 -21.09 -7.57
C ARG A 192 -15.72 -21.44 -9.04
N GLU A 193 -14.71 -22.01 -9.65
CA GLU A 193 -14.72 -22.43 -11.06
C GLU A 193 -15.50 -23.74 -11.24
N ASN A 194 -15.28 -24.71 -10.35
CA ASN A 194 -15.84 -26.06 -10.48
C ASN A 194 -17.29 -26.19 -9.99
N ALA A 195 -17.75 -25.33 -9.06
CA ALA A 195 -19.07 -25.45 -8.43
C ALA A 195 -19.88 -24.14 -8.42
N PRO A 196 -20.22 -23.57 -9.59
CA PRO A 196 -20.91 -22.27 -9.67
C PRO A 196 -22.26 -22.23 -8.95
N GLY A 197 -22.99 -23.36 -8.91
CA GLY A 197 -24.24 -23.50 -8.16
C GLY A 197 -24.05 -23.33 -6.65
N ALA A 198 -23.13 -24.10 -6.06
CA ALA A 198 -22.81 -24.03 -4.64
C ALA A 198 -22.30 -22.64 -4.23
N VAL A 199 -21.52 -22.00 -5.09
CA VAL A 199 -21.01 -20.64 -4.87
C VAL A 199 -22.14 -19.61 -4.85
N ARG A 200 -23.16 -19.76 -5.70
CA ARG A 200 -24.36 -18.90 -5.66
C ARG A 200 -25.13 -19.09 -4.35
N ALA A 201 -25.38 -20.33 -3.95
CA ALA A 201 -26.06 -20.63 -2.69
C ALA A 201 -25.30 -20.07 -1.48
N ALA A 202 -23.97 -20.30 -1.42
CA ALA A 202 -23.12 -19.77 -0.36
C ALA A 202 -23.14 -18.24 -0.30
N ARG A 203 -23.20 -17.54 -1.45
CA ARG A 203 -23.34 -16.07 -1.47
C ARG A 203 -24.70 -15.61 -0.96
N ALA A 204 -25.78 -16.30 -1.32
CA ALA A 204 -27.13 -15.99 -0.87
C ALA A 204 -27.25 -16.20 0.64
N LEU A 205 -26.83 -17.35 1.15
CA LEU A 205 -26.79 -17.68 2.59
C LEU A 205 -25.96 -16.67 3.37
N ARG A 206 -24.78 -16.32 2.86
CA ARG A 206 -23.93 -15.29 3.43
C ARG A 206 -24.63 -13.94 3.53
N GLY A 207 -25.35 -13.53 2.47
CA GLY A 207 -26.09 -12.28 2.43
C GLY A 207 -27.26 -12.28 3.42
N ALA A 208 -28.07 -13.35 3.41
CA ALA A 208 -29.18 -13.55 4.33
C ALA A 208 -28.70 -13.57 5.80
N TRP A 209 -27.62 -14.31 6.09
CA TRP A 209 -26.99 -14.33 7.42
C TRP A 209 -26.56 -12.95 7.87
N SER A 210 -25.90 -12.17 6.99
CA SER A 210 -25.43 -10.84 7.35
C SER A 210 -26.61 -9.89 7.65
N TRP A 211 -27.71 -9.96 6.90
CA TRP A 211 -28.92 -9.19 7.20
C TRP A 211 -29.61 -9.65 8.48
N LEU A 212 -29.66 -10.97 8.73
CA LEU A 212 -30.18 -11.54 9.96
C LEU A 212 -29.40 -11.01 11.18
N MET A 213 -28.07 -10.91 11.09
CA MET A 213 -27.24 -10.36 12.16
C MET A 213 -27.49 -8.86 12.40
N ILE A 214 -27.77 -8.08 11.34
CA ILE A 214 -28.20 -6.68 11.51
C ILE A 214 -29.57 -6.61 12.18
N ALA A 215 -30.53 -7.41 11.71
CA ALA A 215 -31.86 -7.47 12.31
C ALA A 215 -31.78 -7.89 13.80
N ALA A 216 -30.91 -8.84 14.13
CA ALA A 216 -30.63 -9.23 15.51
C ALA A 216 -30.09 -8.06 16.33
N LEU A 217 -29.09 -7.31 15.84
CA LEU A 217 -28.57 -6.13 16.55
C LEU A 217 -29.59 -4.99 16.70
N LEU A 218 -30.56 -4.89 15.80
CA LEU A 218 -31.67 -3.93 15.91
C LEU A 218 -32.78 -4.42 16.85
N ALA A 219 -32.96 -5.74 16.99
CA ALA A 219 -33.98 -6.35 17.83
C ALA A 219 -33.54 -6.51 19.29
N VAL A 220 -32.26 -6.79 19.52
CA VAL A 220 -31.67 -7.00 20.85
C VAL A 220 -32.02 -5.88 21.86
N PRO A 221 -31.97 -4.56 21.52
CA PRO A 221 -32.26 -3.49 22.47
C PRO A 221 -33.71 -3.44 22.96
N TRP A 222 -34.64 -4.15 22.30
CA TRP A 222 -36.02 -4.26 22.76
C TRP A 222 -36.17 -5.23 23.93
N PHE A 223 -35.20 -6.14 24.09
CA PHE A 223 -35.18 -7.13 25.16
C PHE A 223 -34.17 -6.77 26.25
N LEU A 224 -33.02 -6.22 25.85
CA LEU A 224 -31.95 -5.78 26.74
C LEU A 224 -31.45 -4.40 26.30
N PRO A 225 -32.09 -3.30 26.75
CA PRO A 225 -31.83 -1.93 26.30
C PRO A 225 -30.35 -1.51 26.37
N GLU A 226 -29.61 -2.06 27.32
CA GLU A 226 -28.18 -1.81 27.53
C GLU A 226 -27.33 -2.21 26.31
N LEU A 227 -27.80 -3.16 25.50
CA LEU A 227 -27.13 -3.58 24.26
C LEU A 227 -27.40 -2.63 23.07
N GLY A 228 -28.18 -1.55 23.26
CA GLY A 228 -28.44 -0.51 22.26
C GLY A 228 -27.19 0.15 21.68
N VAL A 229 -26.08 0.12 22.42
CA VAL A 229 -24.78 0.68 21.99
C VAL A 229 -24.04 -0.18 20.98
N ALA A 230 -24.40 -1.47 20.81
CA ALA A 230 -23.61 -2.41 20.03
C ALA A 230 -23.47 -2.03 18.54
N LEU A 231 -24.58 -1.68 17.90
CA LEU A 231 -24.58 -1.30 16.48
C LEU A 231 -23.86 0.06 16.25
N PRO A 232 -24.09 1.13 17.03
CA PRO A 232 -23.32 2.37 16.94
C PRO A 232 -21.80 2.18 17.11
N VAL A 233 -21.35 1.37 18.09
CA VAL A 233 -19.92 1.12 18.32
C VAL A 233 -19.31 0.32 17.16
N LEU A 234 -20.05 -0.66 16.60
CA LEU A 234 -19.61 -1.38 15.40
C LEU A 234 -19.51 -0.46 14.18
N LEU A 235 -20.48 0.44 13.99
CA LEU A 235 -20.48 1.39 12.87
C LEU A 235 -19.33 2.40 12.97
N THR A 236 -19.07 2.95 14.15
CA THR A 236 -17.93 3.87 14.37
C THR A 236 -16.60 3.17 14.13
N THR A 237 -16.45 1.91 14.56
CA THR A 237 -15.28 1.06 14.26
C THR A 237 -15.10 0.87 12.76
N TYR A 238 -16.20 0.60 12.03
CA TYR A 238 -16.17 0.48 10.57
C TYR A 238 -15.72 1.80 9.91
N LEU A 239 -16.27 2.93 10.34
CA LEU A 239 -15.96 4.26 9.79
C LEU A 239 -14.49 4.64 10.03
N LEU A 240 -13.95 4.39 11.22
CA LEU A 240 -12.54 4.58 11.55
C LEU A 240 -11.63 3.82 10.57
N LEU A 241 -11.87 2.52 10.39
CA LEU A 241 -11.08 1.70 9.48
C LEU A 241 -11.27 2.11 8.03
N PHE A 242 -12.48 2.52 7.66
CA PHE A 242 -12.76 3.04 6.32
C PHE A 242 -11.92 4.29 6.05
N GLN A 243 -11.88 5.27 6.96
CA GLN A 243 -11.12 6.51 6.82
C GLN A 243 -9.61 6.24 6.66
N ILE A 244 -9.01 5.45 7.55
CA ILE A 244 -7.57 5.14 7.48
C ILE A 244 -7.27 4.33 6.21
N SER A 245 -8.11 3.34 5.87
CA SER A 245 -7.91 2.51 4.67
C SER A 245 -8.17 3.24 3.35
N TRP A 246 -9.00 4.30 3.38
CA TRP A 246 -9.23 5.18 2.25
C TRP A 246 -8.00 6.02 1.95
N ALA A 247 -7.35 6.57 2.99
CA ALA A 247 -6.13 7.35 2.87
C ALA A 247 -4.89 6.48 2.51
N ALA A 248 -4.87 5.21 2.94
CA ALA A 248 -3.83 4.23 2.60
C ALA A 248 -3.86 3.74 1.14
N ARG A 249 -3.62 4.64 0.18
CA ARG A 249 -3.78 4.39 -1.26
C ARG A 249 -2.91 3.27 -1.82
N SER A 250 -1.73 3.05 -1.26
CA SER A 250 -0.80 1.99 -1.67
C SER A 250 -1.16 0.58 -1.14
N ARG A 251 -2.23 0.42 -0.35
CA ARG A 251 -2.56 -0.85 0.34
C ARG A 251 -2.67 -2.06 -0.60
N THR A 252 -2.17 -3.20 -0.15
CA THR A 252 -2.30 -4.49 -0.86
C THR A 252 -3.27 -5.43 -0.17
N VAL A 253 -3.70 -5.11 1.07
CA VAL A 253 -4.72 -5.88 1.79
C VAL A 253 -6.15 -5.43 1.42
N ALA A 254 -7.07 -6.40 1.39
CA ALA A 254 -8.48 -6.13 1.18
C ALA A 254 -9.11 -5.54 2.45
N PHE A 255 -10.16 -4.75 2.31
CA PHE A 255 -10.89 -4.21 3.47
C PHE A 255 -11.47 -5.32 4.36
N ALA A 256 -11.97 -6.40 3.75
CA ALA A 256 -12.37 -7.61 4.46
C ALA A 256 -11.25 -8.24 5.32
N THR A 257 -9.98 -8.06 4.96
CA THR A 257 -8.87 -8.54 5.80
C THR A 257 -8.74 -7.68 7.05
N LEU A 258 -8.97 -6.36 6.94
CA LEU A 258 -8.96 -5.46 8.09
C LEU A 258 -10.07 -5.84 9.08
N LEU A 259 -11.31 -6.01 8.62
CA LEU A 259 -12.42 -6.40 9.50
C LEU A 259 -12.21 -7.75 10.19
N ARG A 260 -11.51 -8.70 9.54
CA ARG A 260 -11.12 -9.96 10.20
C ARG A 260 -10.04 -9.75 11.25
N PHE A 261 -9.08 -8.85 11.01
CA PHE A 261 -8.10 -8.47 12.04
C PHE A 261 -8.75 -7.73 13.20
N THR A 262 -9.83 -6.98 12.95
CA THR A 262 -10.69 -6.41 13.99
C THR A 262 -11.40 -7.49 14.79
N ALA A 263 -11.93 -8.54 14.15
CA ALA A 263 -12.48 -9.68 14.89
C ALA A 263 -11.39 -10.40 15.74
N VAL A 264 -10.17 -10.54 15.22
CA VAL A 264 -9.04 -11.08 16.00
C VAL A 264 -8.72 -10.18 17.20
N GLY A 265 -8.65 -8.86 17.00
CA GLY A 265 -8.45 -7.88 18.08
C GLY A 265 -9.55 -7.93 19.14
N PHE A 266 -10.80 -8.12 18.72
CA PHE A 266 -11.94 -8.28 19.62
C PHE A 266 -11.76 -9.51 20.53
N VAL A 267 -11.39 -10.66 19.93
CA VAL A 267 -11.17 -11.91 20.66
C VAL A 267 -9.90 -11.88 21.53
N LEU A 268 -8.94 -11.00 21.24
CA LEU A 268 -7.71 -10.88 22.03
C LEU A 268 -7.94 -10.40 23.47
N VAL A 269 -9.08 -9.77 23.80
CA VAL A 269 -9.36 -9.34 25.17
C VAL A 269 -9.27 -10.49 26.17
N TRP A 270 -9.76 -11.68 25.83
CA TRP A 270 -9.72 -12.85 26.72
C TRP A 270 -8.31 -13.34 27.07
N PRO A 271 -7.44 -13.68 26.11
CA PRO A 271 -6.09 -14.13 26.43
C PRO A 271 -5.25 -13.02 27.09
N LEU A 272 -5.49 -11.75 26.77
CA LEU A 272 -4.77 -10.65 27.43
C LEU A 272 -5.21 -10.45 28.88
N ALA A 273 -6.52 -10.50 29.16
CA ALA A 273 -7.04 -10.51 30.52
C ALA A 273 -6.47 -11.65 31.37
N LEU A 274 -6.32 -12.85 30.79
CA LEU A 274 -5.71 -14.00 31.47
C LEU A 274 -4.24 -13.73 31.82
N VAL A 275 -3.47 -13.18 30.88
CA VAL A 275 -2.06 -12.85 31.10
C VAL A 275 -1.92 -11.75 32.16
N GLU A 276 -2.75 -10.71 32.11
CA GLU A 276 -2.80 -9.63 33.11
C GLU A 276 -3.08 -10.19 34.51
N GLY A 277 -4.14 -11.00 34.66
CA GLY A 277 -4.51 -11.60 35.95
C GLY A 277 -3.44 -12.55 36.48
N THR A 278 -2.81 -13.32 35.59
CA THR A 278 -1.70 -14.22 35.97
C THR A 278 -0.49 -13.42 36.45
N LEU A 279 -0.11 -12.36 35.74
CA LEU A 279 1.02 -11.50 36.12
C LEU A 279 0.74 -10.75 37.42
N ALA A 280 -0.45 -10.20 37.59
CA ALA A 280 -0.86 -9.55 38.83
C ALA A 280 -0.80 -10.53 40.02
N GLY A 281 -1.33 -11.74 39.85
CA GLY A 281 -1.30 -12.79 40.87
C GLY A 281 0.12 -13.24 41.23
N VAL A 282 1.00 -13.45 40.24
CA VAL A 282 2.41 -13.80 40.48
C VAL A 282 3.17 -12.70 41.22
N LEU A 283 2.83 -11.43 40.94
CA LEU A 283 3.45 -10.27 41.58
C LEU A 283 2.80 -9.90 42.93
N GLY A 284 1.76 -10.62 43.36
CA GLY A 284 1.02 -10.33 44.59
C GLY A 284 0.28 -8.98 44.56
N LEU A 285 -0.01 -8.47 43.36
CA LEU A 285 -0.70 -7.20 43.16
C LEU A 285 -2.20 -7.42 43.09
N ASP A 286 -2.97 -6.50 43.67
CA ASP A 286 -4.41 -6.44 43.44
C ASP A 286 -4.66 -6.13 41.95
N PRO A 287 -5.36 -6.99 41.19
CA PRO A 287 -5.64 -6.75 39.79
C PRO A 287 -6.49 -5.48 39.55
N SER A 288 -7.30 -5.05 40.53
CA SER A 288 -8.00 -3.75 40.48
C SER A 288 -7.16 -2.57 40.96
N GLY A 289 -5.96 -2.82 41.49
CA GLY A 289 -5.07 -1.80 42.00
C GLY A 289 -4.39 -0.99 40.90
N VAL A 290 -4.03 0.26 41.22
CA VAL A 290 -3.39 1.22 40.31
C VAL A 290 -2.17 0.61 39.58
N TYR A 291 -1.32 -0.13 40.29
CA TYR A 291 -0.11 -0.70 39.69
C TYR A 291 -0.41 -1.76 38.62
N ALA A 292 -1.39 -2.64 38.86
CA ALA A 292 -1.80 -3.63 37.88
C ALA A 292 -2.49 -2.97 36.67
N HIS A 293 -3.38 -2.02 36.95
CA HIS A 293 -4.13 -1.27 35.93
C HIS A 293 -3.24 -0.41 35.03
N THR A 294 -2.19 0.21 35.59
CA THR A 294 -1.33 1.13 34.85
C THR A 294 -0.13 0.44 34.23
N TYR A 295 0.62 -0.39 34.96
CA TYR A 295 1.89 -0.93 34.45
C TYR A 295 1.75 -2.32 33.81
N ILE A 296 0.97 -3.23 34.40
CA ILE A 296 0.79 -4.58 33.84
C ILE A 296 -0.12 -4.50 32.61
N ALA A 297 -1.32 -3.94 32.77
CA ALA A 297 -2.31 -3.91 31.69
C ALA A 297 -1.77 -3.19 30.45
N VAL A 298 -1.25 -1.96 30.59
CA VAL A 298 -0.73 -1.20 29.44
C VAL A 298 0.40 -1.96 28.71
N THR A 299 1.32 -2.59 29.45
CA THR A 299 2.41 -3.35 28.84
C THR A 299 1.90 -4.59 28.10
N VAL A 300 1.04 -5.38 28.75
CA VAL A 300 0.48 -6.60 28.17
C VAL A 300 -0.38 -6.27 26.95
N GLU A 301 -1.21 -5.24 27.04
CA GLU A 301 -2.10 -4.82 25.98
C GLU A 301 -1.37 -4.31 24.74
N GLU A 302 -0.39 -3.40 24.89
CA GLU A 302 0.32 -2.84 23.74
C GLU A 302 1.16 -3.91 23.01
N LEU A 303 1.78 -4.84 23.75
CA LEU A 303 2.47 -5.98 23.16
C LEU A 303 1.48 -6.98 22.53
N GLY A 304 0.37 -7.25 23.22
CA GLY A 304 -0.67 -8.18 22.82
C GLY A 304 -1.37 -7.78 21.52
N LYS A 305 -1.68 -6.49 21.36
CA LYS A 305 -2.30 -5.93 20.15
C LYS A 305 -1.41 -6.07 18.91
N LEU A 306 -0.09 -6.15 19.07
CA LEU A 306 0.82 -6.41 17.95
C LEU A 306 0.96 -7.90 17.60
N ALA A 307 0.64 -8.82 18.51
CA ALA A 307 0.87 -10.24 18.31
C ALA A 307 0.27 -10.79 16.99
N PRO A 308 -0.97 -10.45 16.58
CA PRO A 308 -1.52 -10.92 15.30
C PRO A 308 -0.68 -10.52 14.10
N LEU A 309 -0.10 -9.31 14.10
CA LEU A 309 0.77 -8.83 13.02
C LEU A 309 2.08 -9.62 12.98
N LEU A 310 2.67 -9.91 14.14
CA LEU A 310 3.92 -10.66 14.28
C LEU A 310 3.77 -12.16 13.93
N LEU A 311 2.56 -12.71 14.01
CA LEU A 311 2.26 -14.09 13.64
C LEU A 311 1.98 -14.29 12.14
N VAL A 312 1.65 -13.23 11.39
CA VAL A 312 1.38 -13.34 9.93
C VAL A 312 2.53 -13.98 9.14
N PRO A 313 3.82 -13.65 9.37
CA PRO A 313 4.93 -14.28 8.67
C PRO A 313 5.00 -15.79 8.84
N VAL A 314 4.53 -16.34 9.98
CA VAL A 314 4.55 -17.78 10.26
C VAL A 314 3.61 -18.52 9.30
N PHE A 315 2.39 -18.01 9.11
CA PHE A 315 1.35 -18.68 8.33
C PHE A 315 1.27 -18.22 6.86
N ALA A 316 1.81 -17.04 6.55
CA ALA A 316 1.65 -16.38 5.27
C ALA A 316 2.93 -15.67 4.81
N HIS A 317 4.10 -16.30 4.99
CA HIS A 317 5.42 -15.73 4.65
C HIS A 317 5.53 -15.19 3.22
N ARG A 318 4.89 -15.83 2.23
CA ARG A 318 4.95 -15.33 0.84
C ARG A 318 4.08 -14.09 0.69
N ARG A 319 2.95 -14.05 1.39
CA ARG A 319 2.08 -12.88 1.44
C ARG A 319 2.75 -11.70 2.16
N THR A 320 3.46 -11.92 3.27
CA THR A 320 4.14 -10.83 4.00
C THR A 320 5.21 -10.13 3.17
N ARG A 321 5.85 -10.83 2.23
CA ARG A 321 6.79 -10.24 1.27
C ARG A 321 6.14 -9.33 0.22
N ARG A 322 4.82 -9.45 0.02
CA ARG A 322 4.03 -8.61 -0.89
C ARG A 322 3.29 -7.47 -0.19
N LEU A 323 3.31 -7.44 1.14
CA LEU A 323 2.70 -6.36 1.91
C LEU A 323 3.47 -5.05 1.70
N ALA A 324 2.71 -3.98 1.54
CA ALA A 324 3.17 -2.59 1.54
C ALA A 324 3.41 -2.12 2.99
N ALA A 325 4.08 -0.98 3.16
CA ALA A 325 4.32 -0.38 4.47
C ALA A 325 3.00 -0.03 5.13
N VAL A 326 2.06 0.57 4.38
CA VAL A 326 0.72 0.90 4.89
C VAL A 326 -0.10 -0.33 5.31
N ASP A 327 0.19 -1.52 4.79
CA ASP A 327 -0.54 -2.71 5.21
C ASP A 327 -0.24 -3.09 6.66
N HIS A 328 0.98 -2.83 7.15
CA HIS A 328 1.35 -3.10 8.54
C HIS A 328 0.63 -2.11 9.48
N LEU A 329 0.57 -0.83 9.09
CA LEU A 329 -0.24 0.21 9.76
C LEU A 329 -1.70 -0.23 9.85
N LEU A 330 -2.31 -0.59 8.72
CA LEU A 330 -3.73 -0.95 8.67
C LEU A 330 -4.07 -2.22 9.45
N LEU A 331 -3.21 -3.23 9.40
CA LEU A 331 -3.44 -4.49 10.12
C LEU A 331 -3.31 -4.28 11.64
N ALA A 332 -2.32 -3.51 12.10
CA ALA A 332 -2.19 -3.18 13.53
C ALA A 332 -3.34 -2.27 14.00
N ALA A 333 -3.69 -1.24 13.23
CA ALA A 333 -4.84 -0.38 13.53
C ALA A 333 -6.14 -1.18 13.59
N ALA A 334 -6.33 -2.16 12.70
CA ALA A 334 -7.49 -3.04 12.71
C ALA A 334 -7.56 -3.91 13.97
N THR A 335 -6.43 -4.45 14.43
CA THR A 335 -6.36 -5.20 15.69
C THR A 335 -6.65 -4.31 16.89
N GLY A 336 -6.03 -3.13 16.99
CA GLY A 336 -6.31 -2.15 18.04
C GLY A 336 -7.77 -1.70 18.05
N ALA A 337 -8.38 -1.47 16.89
CA ALA A 337 -9.80 -1.14 16.76
C ALA A 337 -10.71 -2.29 17.23
N GLY A 338 -10.29 -3.54 17.02
CA GLY A 338 -10.99 -4.72 17.51
C GLY A 338 -10.98 -4.82 19.03
N PHE A 339 -9.80 -4.61 19.62
CA PHE A 339 -9.64 -4.59 21.08
C PHE A 339 -10.50 -3.48 21.69
N GLN A 340 -10.44 -2.27 21.12
CA GLN A 340 -11.26 -1.14 21.54
C GLN A 340 -12.77 -1.37 21.38
N LEU A 341 -13.18 -2.10 20.34
CA LEU A 341 -14.58 -2.51 20.16
C LEU A 341 -15.01 -3.43 21.31
N ALA A 342 -14.21 -4.44 21.66
CA ALA A 342 -14.52 -5.34 22.77
C ALA A 342 -14.58 -4.61 24.11
N GLU A 343 -13.57 -3.79 24.42
CA GLU A 343 -13.54 -2.97 25.63
C GLU A 343 -14.81 -2.10 25.76
N ARG A 344 -15.16 -1.36 24.70
CA ARG A 344 -16.35 -0.49 24.71
C ARG A 344 -17.65 -1.26 24.87
N LEU A 345 -17.77 -2.46 24.31
CA LEU A 345 -18.96 -3.28 24.55
C LEU A 345 -18.97 -3.75 26.00
N PHE A 346 -17.89 -4.35 26.49
CA PHE A 346 -17.88 -4.97 27.82
C PHE A 346 -18.02 -3.97 28.97
N VAL A 347 -17.65 -2.72 28.73
CA VAL A 347 -17.65 -1.65 29.74
C VAL A 347 -18.91 -0.79 29.69
N ARG A 348 -19.54 -0.63 28.52
CA ARG A 348 -20.75 0.21 28.38
C ARG A 348 -22.07 -0.54 28.53
N ILE A 349 -22.02 -1.86 28.59
CA ILE A 349 -23.20 -2.72 28.69
C ILE A 349 -23.75 -2.86 30.14
N PRO A 350 -22.98 -2.72 31.24
CA PRO A 350 -23.55 -2.71 32.59
C PRO A 350 -24.28 -1.39 32.94
N PRO A 351 -25.47 -1.42 33.59
CA PRO A 351 -26.20 -0.22 34.01
C PRO A 351 -25.44 0.57 35.09
N GLY A 352 -25.42 1.91 34.98
CA GLY A 352 -24.66 2.83 35.85
C GLY A 352 -23.43 3.48 35.20
N ALA A 353 -23.11 3.13 33.96
CA ALA A 353 -22.14 3.84 33.13
C ALA A 353 -22.73 5.14 32.56
N ASP A 354 -23.01 6.11 33.43
CA ASP A 354 -23.47 7.44 33.02
C ASP A 354 -22.29 8.23 32.42
N GLY A 355 -22.29 8.32 31.08
CA GLY A 355 -21.41 9.22 30.34
C GLY A 355 -21.34 8.83 28.86
N PRO A 356 -21.76 9.69 27.92
CA PRO A 356 -21.39 9.48 26.53
C PRO A 356 -19.86 9.53 26.45
N MET A 357 -19.20 8.39 26.16
CA MET A 357 -17.83 8.42 25.66
C MET A 357 -17.84 9.30 24.42
N ALA A 358 -17.34 10.53 24.55
CA ALA A 358 -17.10 11.41 23.42
C ALA A 358 -16.08 10.70 22.52
N THR A 359 -16.56 10.03 21.48
CA THR A 359 -15.69 9.63 20.37
C THR A 359 -15.25 10.94 19.75
N GLY A 360 -13.98 11.30 19.92
CA GLY A 360 -13.50 12.55 19.36
C GLY A 360 -13.76 12.58 17.85
N GLY A 361 -14.38 13.68 17.41
CA GLY A 361 -14.56 14.07 16.02
C GLY A 361 -15.25 13.07 15.07
N ILE A 362 -15.66 13.59 13.92
CA ILE A 362 -16.04 12.75 12.77
C ILE A 362 -14.79 12.08 12.15
N LEU A 363 -13.60 12.66 12.37
CA LEU A 363 -12.31 12.17 11.89
C LEU A 363 -11.65 11.27 12.94
N LEU A 364 -11.42 10.00 12.56
CA LEU A 364 -10.84 8.95 13.39
C LEU A 364 -11.58 8.75 14.73
N PRO A 365 -12.89 8.38 14.69
CA PRO A 365 -13.68 8.21 15.89
C PRO A 365 -13.08 7.10 16.76
N GLY A 366 -12.74 7.42 18.01
CA GLY A 366 -11.94 6.49 18.80
C GLY A 366 -11.17 7.11 19.95
N SER A 367 -10.81 8.40 19.83
CA SER A 367 -10.12 9.10 20.90
C SER A 367 -10.98 9.29 22.15
N GLY A 368 -10.32 9.37 23.29
CA GLY A 368 -10.88 9.70 24.60
C GLY A 368 -10.13 10.89 25.21
N LEU A 369 -10.85 11.66 26.03
CA LEU A 369 -10.31 12.78 26.79
C LEU A 369 -10.65 12.54 28.26
N VAL A 370 -9.66 12.66 29.15
CA VAL A 370 -9.86 12.61 30.61
C VAL A 370 -9.25 13.88 31.20
N ALA A 371 -9.91 14.46 32.20
CA ALA A 371 -9.41 15.63 32.92
C ALA A 371 -8.61 15.19 34.15
N GLY A 372 -7.49 15.84 34.39
CA GLY A 372 -6.61 15.61 35.53
C GLY A 372 -6.97 16.42 36.76
N ALA A 373 -6.27 16.11 37.86
CA ALA A 373 -6.28 16.94 39.05
C ALA A 373 -5.68 18.31 38.70
N GLY A 374 -6.53 19.32 38.48
CA GLY A 374 -6.13 20.68 38.09
C GLY A 374 -6.65 21.18 36.73
N GLU A 375 -7.60 20.50 36.09
CA GLU A 375 -8.19 20.84 34.77
C GLU A 375 -7.33 20.50 33.53
N ASP A 376 -6.12 19.96 33.68
CA ASP A 376 -5.30 19.50 32.55
C ASP A 376 -5.90 18.27 31.84
N LEU A 377 -6.17 18.37 30.54
CA LEU A 377 -6.76 17.29 29.74
C LEU A 377 -5.67 16.30 29.25
N THR A 378 -5.74 15.03 29.69
CA THR A 378 -4.98 13.96 29.04
C THR A 378 -5.75 13.42 27.85
N VAL A 379 -5.09 13.40 26.70
CA VAL A 379 -5.66 12.93 25.44
C VAL A 379 -5.18 11.51 25.17
N PHE A 380 -6.10 10.59 24.92
CA PHE A 380 -5.76 9.27 24.38
C PHE A 380 -6.36 9.11 22.99
N ALA A 381 -5.53 8.91 21.97
CA ALA A 381 -6.00 8.81 20.60
C ALA A 381 -6.79 7.52 20.29
N GLY A 382 -6.80 6.55 21.22
CA GLY A 382 -7.49 5.26 21.08
C GLY A 382 -6.57 4.16 20.58
N HIS A 383 -6.88 2.91 20.93
CA HIS A 383 -6.03 1.75 20.64
C HIS A 383 -5.81 1.52 19.14
N ALA A 384 -6.78 1.85 18.29
CA ALA A 384 -6.60 1.78 16.85
C ALA A 384 -5.50 2.71 16.33
N VAL A 385 -5.41 3.93 16.89
CA VAL A 385 -4.43 4.94 16.48
C VAL A 385 -3.05 4.57 16.99
N THR A 386 -2.92 4.20 18.27
CA THR A 386 -1.61 3.81 18.87
C THR A 386 -1.06 2.53 18.23
N SER A 387 -1.89 1.50 18.04
CA SER A 387 -1.49 0.28 17.33
C SER A 387 -1.15 0.58 15.88
N GLY A 388 -1.92 1.45 15.21
CA GLY A 388 -1.64 1.90 13.85
C GLY A 388 -0.30 2.63 13.73
N LEU A 389 0.04 3.50 14.68
CA LEU A 389 1.30 4.24 14.73
C LEU A 389 2.48 3.27 14.76
N LEU A 390 2.43 2.30 15.69
CA LEU A 390 3.45 1.29 15.84
C LEU A 390 3.55 0.37 14.61
N GLY A 391 2.42 -0.06 14.06
CA GLY A 391 2.36 -0.83 12.81
C GLY A 391 2.91 -0.06 11.60
N GLY A 392 2.67 1.24 11.52
CA GLY A 392 3.21 2.11 10.46
C GLY A 392 4.71 2.29 10.55
N ALA A 393 5.23 2.50 11.76
CA ALA A 393 6.66 2.59 12.02
C ALA A 393 7.36 1.27 11.66
N LEU A 394 6.77 0.13 12.06
CA LEU A 394 7.26 -1.20 11.71
C LEU A 394 7.22 -1.45 10.19
N GLY A 395 6.12 -1.05 9.53
CA GLY A 395 5.97 -1.13 8.08
C GLY A 395 7.07 -0.36 7.33
N LEU A 396 7.34 0.87 7.75
CA LEU A 396 8.43 1.70 7.20
C LEU A 396 9.81 1.06 7.41
N ALA A 397 10.07 0.51 8.59
CA ALA A 397 11.34 -0.19 8.86
C ALA A 397 11.51 -1.43 7.96
N ILE A 398 10.48 -2.29 7.89
CA ILE A 398 10.48 -3.54 7.10
C ILE A 398 10.59 -3.28 5.60
N VAL A 399 9.88 -2.27 5.09
CA VAL A 399 9.78 -1.99 3.66
C VAL A 399 10.88 -1.04 3.19
N GLY A 400 11.17 0.01 3.95
CA GLY A 400 12.23 0.97 3.66
C GLY A 400 13.64 0.40 3.84
N ARG A 401 13.83 -0.57 4.76
CA ARG A 401 15.06 -1.36 4.94
C ARG A 401 16.34 -0.53 5.16
N ARG A 402 16.21 0.66 5.73
CA ARG A 402 17.35 1.48 6.16
C ARG A 402 17.56 1.24 7.66
N GLY A 403 18.80 1.02 8.09
CA GLY A 403 19.11 0.69 9.48
C GLY A 403 18.51 1.67 10.49
N TRP A 404 18.58 2.98 10.19
CA TRP A 404 18.02 4.02 11.05
C TRP A 404 16.49 4.00 11.15
N LEU A 405 15.75 3.42 10.19
CA LEU A 405 14.29 3.34 10.27
C LEU A 405 13.83 2.41 11.40
N TRP A 406 14.71 1.54 11.91
CA TRP A 406 14.42 0.69 13.07
C TRP A 406 14.35 1.46 14.40
N THR A 407 14.71 2.73 14.43
CA THR A 407 14.42 3.60 15.59
C THR A 407 12.94 4.00 15.64
N LEU A 408 12.25 4.04 14.49
CA LEU A 408 10.84 4.47 14.44
C LEU A 408 9.91 3.57 15.26
N PRO A 409 9.97 2.22 15.18
CA PRO A 409 9.13 1.37 16.02
C PRO A 409 9.37 1.57 17.52
N VAL A 410 10.61 1.83 17.93
CA VAL A 410 10.96 2.07 19.34
C VAL A 410 10.33 3.39 19.81
N LEU A 411 10.47 4.45 19.02
CA LEU A 411 9.85 5.75 19.33
C LEU A 411 8.32 5.67 19.32
N ALA A 412 7.74 4.99 18.33
CA ALA A 412 6.28 4.79 18.25
C ALA A 412 5.75 3.96 19.42
N ALA A 413 6.48 2.94 19.87
CA ALA A 413 6.14 2.15 21.04
C ALA A 413 6.22 2.99 22.32
N ALA A 414 7.24 3.83 22.46
CA ALA A 414 7.36 4.75 23.60
C ALA A 414 6.19 5.74 23.65
N VAL A 415 5.82 6.36 22.52
CA VAL A 415 4.65 7.27 22.44
C VAL A 415 3.36 6.52 22.79
N ALA A 416 3.09 5.39 22.12
CA ALA A 416 1.89 4.59 22.35
C ALA A 416 1.76 4.13 23.81
N HIS A 417 2.87 3.66 24.41
CA HIS A 417 2.91 3.20 25.78
C HIS A 417 2.71 4.35 26.77
N LEU A 418 3.41 5.48 26.59
CA LEU A 418 3.30 6.64 27.48
C LEU A 418 1.91 7.28 27.43
N ASP A 419 1.32 7.45 26.25
CA ASP A 419 -0.04 7.98 26.10
C ASP A 419 -1.06 7.10 26.84
N HIS A 420 -0.93 5.78 26.69
CA HIS A 420 -1.84 4.82 27.32
C HIS A 420 -1.59 4.72 28.83
N LEU A 421 -0.33 4.77 29.26
CA LEU A 421 0.06 4.82 30.67
C LEU A 421 -0.49 6.06 31.36
N ALA A 422 -0.34 7.24 30.75
CA ALA A 422 -0.84 8.51 31.25
C ALA A 422 -2.36 8.48 31.41
N PHE A 423 -3.06 7.98 30.38
CA PHE A 423 -4.51 7.85 30.40
C PHE A 423 -4.99 6.90 31.52
N ASN A 424 -4.41 5.71 31.64
CA ASN A 424 -4.80 4.74 32.66
C ASN A 424 -4.45 5.19 34.08
N ALA A 425 -3.30 5.85 34.27
CA ALA A 425 -2.95 6.46 35.54
C ALA A 425 -4.01 7.49 35.95
N GLN A 426 -4.38 8.39 35.04
CA GLN A 426 -5.36 9.44 35.33
C GLN A 426 -6.77 8.89 35.58
N VAL A 427 -7.21 7.89 34.79
CA VAL A 427 -8.48 7.17 35.02
C VAL A 427 -8.52 6.52 36.40
N SER A 428 -7.39 6.01 36.88
CA SER A 428 -7.27 5.39 38.21
C SER A 428 -7.05 6.39 39.35
N GLY A 429 -7.14 7.70 39.08
CA GLY A 429 -6.89 8.74 40.08
C GLY A 429 -5.42 8.82 40.54
N ALA A 430 -4.49 8.33 39.72
CA ALA A 430 -3.06 8.35 39.98
C ALA A 430 -2.32 9.37 39.10
N ALA A 431 -1.20 9.87 39.61
CA ALA A 431 -0.28 10.72 38.85
C ALA A 431 0.89 9.90 38.29
N LEU A 432 1.41 10.32 37.13
CA LEU A 432 2.67 9.81 36.64
C LEU A 432 3.83 10.32 37.50
N HIS A 433 4.95 9.60 37.47
CA HIS A 433 6.20 10.13 38.01
C HIS A 433 6.61 11.41 37.25
N PRO A 434 7.13 12.48 37.90
CA PRO A 434 7.41 13.75 37.24
C PRO A 434 8.32 13.64 36.01
N ALA A 435 9.33 12.76 36.06
CA ALA A 435 10.20 12.52 34.90
C ALA A 435 9.44 11.90 33.70
N THR A 436 8.49 10.99 33.98
CA THR A 436 7.64 10.37 32.96
C THR A 436 6.68 11.38 32.35
N GLU A 437 6.13 12.26 33.18
CA GLU A 437 5.26 13.36 32.77
C GLU A 437 5.98 14.34 31.84
N VAL A 438 7.22 14.76 32.18
CA VAL A 438 8.04 15.60 31.30
C VAL A 438 8.25 14.95 29.93
N VAL A 439 8.58 13.65 29.90
CA VAL A 439 8.77 12.92 28.63
C VAL A 439 7.47 12.81 27.85
N HIS A 440 6.35 12.49 28.51
CA HIS A 440 5.03 12.45 27.87
C HIS A 440 4.64 13.79 27.26
N THR A 441 4.88 14.90 27.97
CA THR A 441 4.65 16.26 27.48
C THR A 441 5.54 16.61 26.28
N LEU A 442 6.83 16.24 26.32
CA LEU A 442 7.75 16.42 25.17
C LEU A 442 7.33 15.65 23.92
N LEU A 443 6.64 14.52 24.10
CA LEU A 443 6.08 13.71 23.03
C LEU A 443 4.68 14.18 22.58
N GLY A 444 4.17 15.27 23.17
CA GLY A 444 2.92 15.91 22.76
C GLY A 444 1.70 15.58 23.62
N GLY A 445 1.86 14.89 24.75
CA GLY A 445 0.79 14.63 25.72
C GLY A 445 -0.43 13.91 25.13
N GLY A 446 -0.20 12.98 24.18
CA GLY A 446 -1.23 12.29 23.40
C GLY A 446 -1.97 13.11 22.34
N SER A 447 -1.86 14.44 22.35
CA SER A 447 -2.53 15.32 21.36
C SER A 447 -1.92 15.20 19.95
N LEU A 448 -0.61 14.91 19.85
CA LEU A 448 0.11 14.80 18.59
C LEU A 448 0.03 13.41 17.95
N THR A 449 -0.48 12.41 18.65
CA THR A 449 -0.43 10.99 18.24
C THR A 449 -1.16 10.73 16.93
N VAL A 450 -2.29 11.41 16.70
CA VAL A 450 -2.98 11.39 15.40
C VAL A 450 -2.15 12.04 14.30
N GLY A 451 -1.45 13.14 14.60
CA GLY A 451 -0.54 13.81 13.69
C GLY A 451 0.65 12.92 13.30
N PHE A 452 1.24 12.21 14.27
CA PHE A 452 2.29 11.24 14.02
C PHE A 452 1.80 10.06 13.17
N LEU A 453 0.60 9.53 13.44
CA LEU A 453 0.01 8.49 12.60
C LEU A 453 -0.16 8.96 11.15
N PHE A 454 -0.67 10.19 10.96
CA PHE A 454 -0.84 10.77 9.64
C PHE A 454 0.50 10.95 8.92
N LEU A 455 1.53 11.44 9.62
CA LEU A 455 2.88 11.55 9.09
C LEU A 455 3.43 10.19 8.63
N LEU A 456 3.33 9.16 9.48
CA LEU A 456 3.77 7.81 9.11
C LEU A 456 2.98 7.24 7.94
N LEU A 457 1.68 7.52 7.85
CA LEU A 457 0.84 7.12 6.72
C LEU A 457 1.32 7.77 5.41
N VAL A 458 1.57 9.08 5.40
CA VAL A 458 2.10 9.80 4.23
C VAL A 458 3.47 9.24 3.82
N CYS A 459 4.38 9.05 4.79
CA CYS A 459 5.69 8.46 4.54
C CYS A 459 5.59 7.04 3.99
N ALA A 460 4.67 6.22 4.51
CA ALA A 460 4.44 4.85 4.07
C ALA A 460 3.91 4.82 2.63
N VAL A 461 2.90 5.64 2.32
CA VAL A 461 2.36 5.75 0.95
C VAL A 461 3.44 6.19 -0.04
N ALA A 462 4.23 7.21 0.29
CA ALA A 462 5.32 7.68 -0.56
C ALA A 462 6.40 6.62 -0.77
N THR A 463 6.78 5.90 0.30
CA THR A 463 7.75 4.80 0.25
C THR A 463 7.25 3.65 -0.62
N ASP A 464 5.97 3.30 -0.48
CA ASP A 464 5.36 2.22 -1.25
C ASP A 464 5.32 2.55 -2.74
N TYR A 465 4.87 3.74 -3.13
CA TYR A 465 4.81 4.11 -4.54
C TYR A 465 6.20 4.28 -5.16
N ARG A 466 7.19 4.77 -4.38
CA ARG A 466 8.60 4.77 -4.80
C ARG A 466 9.09 3.36 -5.12
N LEU A 467 8.78 2.37 -4.28
CA LEU A 467 9.17 0.98 -4.52
C LEU A 467 8.38 0.33 -5.66
N ILE A 468 7.07 0.57 -5.75
CA ILE A 468 6.23 0.06 -6.84
C ILE A 468 6.76 0.54 -8.21
N ALA A 469 7.26 1.78 -8.28
CA ALA A 469 7.82 2.33 -9.52
C ALA A 469 9.04 1.54 -10.03
N THR A 470 9.84 0.93 -9.15
CA THR A 470 11.01 0.12 -9.56
C THR A 470 10.62 -1.24 -10.13
N ALA A 471 9.36 -1.66 -9.96
CA ALA A 471 8.83 -2.93 -10.46
C ALA A 471 8.11 -2.78 -11.82
N ALA A 472 8.32 -1.68 -12.54
CA ALA A 472 7.70 -1.44 -13.84
C ALA A 472 8.10 -2.49 -14.91
N GLU A 473 9.21 -3.21 -14.70
CA GLU A 473 9.65 -4.28 -15.59
C GLU A 473 8.76 -5.52 -15.61
N SER A 474 8.03 -5.79 -14.51
CA SER A 474 7.17 -6.99 -14.36
C SER A 474 5.72 -6.66 -14.06
N THR A 475 5.40 -5.39 -13.83
CA THR A 475 4.05 -4.94 -13.50
C THR A 475 3.37 -4.36 -14.74
N PRO A 476 2.23 -4.90 -15.20
CA PRO A 476 1.55 -4.36 -16.36
C PRO A 476 1.11 -2.91 -16.13
N PRO A 477 1.10 -2.07 -17.18
CA PRO A 477 0.71 -0.68 -17.07
C PRO A 477 -0.77 -0.55 -16.69
N LEU A 478 -1.12 0.59 -16.09
CA LEU A 478 -2.52 0.98 -16.00
C LEU A 478 -3.00 1.43 -17.39
N PRO A 479 -4.29 1.26 -17.71
CA PRO A 479 -4.83 1.77 -18.97
C PRO A 479 -4.71 3.31 -19.08
N GLY A 480 -4.38 3.81 -20.27
CA GLY A 480 -4.18 5.23 -20.53
C GLY A 480 -2.82 5.75 -20.05
N GLN A 481 -2.53 7.03 -20.31
CA GLN A 481 -1.28 7.66 -19.88
C GLN A 481 -1.36 8.13 -18.41
N PRO A 482 -0.24 8.15 -17.67
CA PRO A 482 -0.23 8.63 -16.30
C PRO A 482 -0.46 10.15 -16.25
N PRO A 483 -1.47 10.64 -15.49
CA PRO A 483 -1.84 12.05 -15.43
C PRO A 483 -0.73 12.89 -14.80
N MET A 484 -0.76 14.22 -14.98
CA MET A 484 0.23 15.15 -14.41
C MET A 484 1.67 14.94 -14.93
N ALA A 485 1.83 14.45 -16.16
CA ALA A 485 3.14 14.32 -16.81
C ALA A 485 3.97 15.64 -16.76
N PRO A 486 3.41 16.84 -17.01
CA PRO A 486 4.17 18.09 -16.88
C PRO A 486 4.77 18.31 -15.49
N LEU A 487 4.03 18.02 -14.42
CA LEU A 487 4.51 18.17 -13.04
C LEU A 487 5.63 17.16 -12.72
N ARG A 488 5.48 15.91 -13.16
CA ARG A 488 6.53 14.89 -13.00
C ARG A 488 7.81 15.28 -13.75
N ARG A 489 7.68 15.75 -14.99
CA ARG A 489 8.79 16.26 -15.80
C ARG A 489 9.49 17.41 -15.11
N TRP A 490 8.74 18.44 -14.70
CA TRP A 490 9.30 19.62 -14.04
C TRP A 490 10.02 19.28 -12.72
N THR A 491 9.40 18.48 -11.85
CA THR A 491 10.03 18.07 -10.58
C THR A 491 11.28 17.23 -10.80
N ARG A 492 11.30 16.37 -11.83
CA ARG A 492 12.45 15.53 -12.14
C ARG A 492 13.59 16.31 -12.77
N GLY A 493 13.31 17.18 -13.74
CA GLY A 493 14.29 18.11 -14.32
C GLY A 493 14.99 18.94 -13.25
N ARG A 494 14.20 19.49 -12.30
CA ARG A 494 14.75 20.16 -11.12
C ARG A 494 15.61 19.20 -10.29
N SER A 495 15.13 18.01 -9.95
CA SER A 495 15.93 17.05 -9.19
C SER A 495 17.30 16.78 -9.84
N VAL A 496 17.34 16.59 -11.17
CA VAL A 496 18.59 16.38 -11.91
C VAL A 496 19.50 17.61 -11.76
N ALA A 497 18.98 18.81 -12.07
CA ALA A 497 19.75 20.06 -12.00
C ALA A 497 20.31 20.36 -10.60
N TRP A 498 19.58 20.01 -9.54
CA TRP A 498 20.02 20.19 -8.16
C TRP A 498 21.00 19.11 -7.70
N ARG A 499 20.84 17.85 -8.12
CA ARG A 499 21.74 16.74 -7.76
C ARG A 499 23.17 16.96 -8.23
N VAL A 500 23.34 17.49 -9.45
CA VAL A 500 24.65 17.81 -10.02
C VAL A 500 25.38 18.88 -9.19
N ARG A 501 24.63 19.75 -8.49
CA ARG A 501 25.18 20.80 -7.62
C ARG A 501 25.49 20.32 -6.20
N VAL A 502 25.05 19.12 -5.79
CA VAL A 502 25.36 18.59 -4.46
C VAL A 502 26.83 18.16 -4.46
N PRO A 503 27.70 18.79 -3.66
CA PRO A 503 29.12 18.46 -3.67
C PRO A 503 29.36 16.99 -3.26
N ALA A 504 30.36 16.35 -3.86
CA ALA A 504 30.70 14.96 -3.57
C ALA A 504 31.52 14.80 -2.28
N ASP A 505 32.15 15.88 -1.83
CA ASP A 505 33.14 15.98 -0.74
C ASP A 505 32.55 16.37 0.62
N ILE A 506 31.26 16.74 0.70
CA ILE A 506 30.59 17.00 2.00
C ILE A 506 30.35 15.71 2.79
N ALA A 507 30.19 15.84 4.11
CA ALA A 507 30.01 14.69 4.98
C ALA A 507 28.85 13.78 4.53
N PRO A 508 29.00 12.43 4.58
CA PRO A 508 28.05 11.49 3.99
C PRO A 508 26.61 11.62 4.51
N THR A 509 26.42 12.08 5.75
CA THR A 509 25.10 12.34 6.35
C THR A 509 24.43 13.54 5.69
N PHE A 510 25.10 14.69 5.62
CA PHE A 510 24.59 15.88 4.95
C PHE A 510 24.33 15.64 3.47
N ARG A 511 25.22 14.92 2.77
CA ARG A 511 24.99 14.53 1.37
C ARG A 511 23.72 13.71 1.19
N ARG A 512 23.50 12.71 2.05
CA ARG A 512 22.29 11.88 2.02
C ARG A 512 21.02 12.69 2.29
N MET A 513 21.06 13.62 3.24
CA MET A 513 19.95 14.52 3.54
C MET A 513 19.64 15.46 2.36
N ALA A 514 20.67 16.07 1.76
CA ALA A 514 20.53 16.93 0.59
C ALA A 514 19.91 16.19 -0.60
N LEU A 515 20.44 15.00 -0.93
CA LEU A 515 19.90 14.18 -2.03
C LEU A 515 18.46 13.73 -1.75
N TRP A 516 18.12 13.39 -0.50
CA TRP A 516 16.75 13.06 -0.13
C TRP A 516 15.79 14.25 -0.28
N TRP A 517 16.23 15.44 0.13
CA TRP A 517 15.45 16.67 -0.03
C TRP A 517 15.21 17.02 -1.50
N VAL A 518 16.23 16.85 -2.34
CA VAL A 518 16.15 17.05 -3.80
C VAL A 518 15.22 16.03 -4.47
N GLU A 519 15.18 14.79 -3.99
CA GLU A 519 14.28 13.73 -4.49
C GLU A 519 12.82 13.93 -4.09
N LEU A 520 12.56 14.53 -2.93
CA LEU A 520 11.26 14.53 -2.28
C LEU A 520 10.13 15.06 -3.19
N PRO A 521 10.28 16.20 -3.90
CA PRO A 521 9.24 16.69 -4.81
C PRO A 521 8.92 15.69 -5.94
N THR A 522 9.93 15.02 -6.50
CA THR A 522 9.72 14.01 -7.56
C THR A 522 8.96 12.80 -7.03
N VAL A 523 9.29 12.34 -5.80
CA VAL A 523 8.60 11.22 -5.15
C VAL A 523 7.14 11.58 -4.89
N LEU A 524 6.86 12.77 -4.36
CA LEU A 524 5.50 13.24 -4.09
C LEU A 524 4.70 13.43 -5.37
N ALA A 525 5.25 14.09 -6.39
CA ALA A 525 4.58 14.29 -7.68
C ALA A 525 4.26 12.95 -8.36
N THR A 526 5.19 11.99 -8.34
CA THR A 526 4.97 10.65 -8.88
C THR A 526 3.90 9.89 -8.09
N THR A 527 3.94 9.99 -6.76
CA THR A 527 2.95 9.37 -5.86
C THR A 527 1.54 9.89 -6.14
N VAL A 528 1.36 11.21 -6.17
CA VAL A 528 0.08 11.86 -6.45
C VAL A 528 -0.41 11.48 -7.86
N SER A 529 0.48 11.52 -8.86
CA SER A 529 0.15 11.12 -10.23
C SER A 529 -0.39 9.68 -10.32
N VAL A 530 0.25 8.71 -9.63
CA VAL A 530 -0.22 7.31 -9.62
C VAL A 530 -1.54 7.17 -8.87
N ILE A 531 -1.71 7.85 -7.73
CA ILE A 531 -2.97 7.85 -6.98
C ILE A 531 -4.11 8.37 -7.85
N VAL A 532 -3.90 9.50 -8.53
CA VAL A 532 -4.88 10.07 -9.46
C VAL A 532 -5.16 9.12 -10.62
N HIS A 533 -4.15 8.45 -11.18
CA HIS A 533 -4.35 7.46 -12.25
C HIS A 533 -5.25 6.30 -11.79
N GLU A 534 -4.96 5.73 -10.62
CA GLU A 534 -5.78 4.64 -10.07
C GLU A 534 -7.22 5.08 -9.77
N LEU A 535 -7.40 6.30 -9.25
CA LEU A 535 -8.72 6.88 -9.00
C LEU A 535 -9.50 7.10 -10.30
N THR A 536 -8.86 7.63 -11.34
CA THR A 536 -9.48 7.85 -12.65
C THR A 536 -9.92 6.53 -13.28
N VAL A 537 -9.06 5.50 -13.25
CA VAL A 537 -9.41 4.15 -13.74
C VAL A 537 -10.60 3.59 -12.95
N ALA A 538 -10.61 3.74 -11.63
CA ALA A 538 -11.73 3.31 -10.79
C ALA A 538 -13.02 4.09 -11.07
N LEU A 539 -12.94 5.39 -11.33
CA LEU A 539 -14.08 6.26 -11.65
C LEU A 539 -14.71 5.91 -13.01
N ILE A 540 -13.90 5.66 -14.02
CA ILE A 540 -14.39 5.19 -15.32
C ILE A 540 -15.01 3.79 -15.17
N ALA A 541 -14.39 2.91 -14.38
CA ALA A 541 -14.95 1.59 -14.09
C ALA A 541 -16.30 1.65 -13.36
N LEU A 542 -16.50 2.61 -12.43
CA LEU A 542 -17.79 2.86 -11.78
C LEU A 542 -18.88 3.17 -12.80
N ARG A 543 -18.57 4.03 -13.78
CA ARG A 543 -19.49 4.40 -14.85
C ARG A 543 -19.86 3.24 -15.78
N ARG A 544 -18.94 2.29 -15.97
CA ARG A 544 -19.20 1.05 -16.75
C ARG A 544 -20.03 0.01 -15.97
N GLY A 545 -20.28 0.25 -14.67
CA GLY A 545 -21.13 -0.57 -13.82
C GLY A 545 -20.36 -1.45 -12.82
N PRO A 546 -21.10 -2.12 -11.92
CA PRO A 546 -20.54 -2.75 -10.72
C PRO A 546 -19.53 -3.87 -11.00
N ALA A 547 -19.72 -4.62 -12.10
CA ALA A 547 -18.80 -5.68 -12.48
C ALA A 547 -17.41 -5.15 -12.83
N VAL A 548 -17.36 -4.12 -13.67
CA VAL A 548 -16.10 -3.52 -14.11
C VAL A 548 -15.40 -2.84 -12.93
N TYR A 549 -16.15 -2.13 -12.08
CA TYR A 549 -15.60 -1.52 -10.87
C TYR A 549 -14.98 -2.53 -9.90
N CYS A 550 -15.70 -3.61 -9.59
CA CYS A 550 -15.23 -4.63 -8.66
C CYS A 550 -14.02 -5.41 -9.21
N ASP A 551 -14.01 -5.71 -10.52
CA ASP A 551 -12.85 -6.27 -11.21
C ASP A 551 -11.64 -5.32 -11.12
N THR A 552 -11.87 -4.01 -11.32
CA THR A 552 -10.85 -2.97 -11.22
C THR A 552 -10.23 -2.90 -9.82
N LEU A 553 -11.06 -2.86 -8.77
CA LEU A 553 -10.57 -2.83 -7.38
C LEU A 553 -9.70 -4.05 -7.04
N ARG A 554 -10.08 -5.24 -7.54
CA ARG A 554 -9.26 -6.45 -7.39
C ARG A 554 -7.96 -6.34 -8.16
N PHE A 555 -8.02 -5.92 -9.42
CA PHE A 555 -6.86 -5.78 -10.29
C PHE A 555 -5.84 -4.81 -9.70
N LEU A 556 -6.26 -3.60 -9.29
CA LEU A 556 -5.38 -2.59 -8.71
C LEU A 556 -4.65 -3.11 -7.46
N ARG A 557 -5.35 -3.84 -6.59
CA ARG A 557 -4.77 -4.46 -5.40
C ARG A 557 -3.74 -5.53 -5.75
N TRP A 558 -4.06 -6.43 -6.68
CA TRP A 558 -3.15 -7.49 -7.10
C TRP A 558 -1.94 -6.96 -7.87
N ARG A 559 -2.13 -5.90 -8.65
CA ARG A 559 -1.07 -5.17 -9.33
C ARG A 559 -0.08 -4.58 -8.32
N ARG A 560 -0.56 -3.87 -7.29
CA ARG A 560 0.28 -3.34 -6.19
C ARG A 560 1.01 -4.45 -5.43
N ALA A 561 0.32 -5.54 -5.11
CA ALA A 561 0.93 -6.67 -4.40
C ALA A 561 2.06 -7.33 -5.20
N ASN A 562 1.90 -7.48 -6.52
CA ASN A 562 2.95 -8.04 -7.37
C ASN A 562 4.12 -7.07 -7.54
N ALA A 563 3.84 -5.78 -7.75
CA ALA A 563 4.87 -4.75 -7.81
C ALA A 563 5.70 -4.69 -6.51
N MET A 564 5.03 -4.78 -5.36
CA MET A 564 5.70 -4.81 -4.06
C MET A 564 6.52 -6.09 -3.87
N GLY A 565 5.99 -7.24 -4.28
CA GLY A 565 6.73 -8.50 -4.27
C GLY A 565 8.00 -8.44 -5.11
N GLU A 566 7.93 -7.86 -6.31
CA GLU A 566 9.08 -7.68 -7.20
C GLU A 566 10.11 -6.73 -6.59
N ALA A 567 9.69 -5.52 -6.21
CA ALA A 567 10.59 -4.52 -5.63
C ALA A 567 11.29 -5.06 -4.37
N ARG A 568 10.58 -5.86 -3.57
CA ARG A 568 11.12 -6.45 -2.34
C ARG A 568 11.95 -7.72 -2.59
N SER A 569 11.85 -8.35 -3.76
CA SER A 569 12.64 -9.53 -4.16
C SER A 569 14.12 -9.19 -4.34
N ARG A 570 14.43 -7.94 -4.73
CA ARG A 570 15.78 -7.47 -5.11
C ARG A 570 16.43 -8.34 -6.19
N GLY A 571 15.62 -8.86 -7.10
CA GLY A 571 16.10 -9.71 -8.18
C GLY A 571 16.39 -11.15 -7.78
N ARG A 572 16.01 -11.56 -6.58
CA ARG A 572 15.97 -12.97 -6.20
C ARG A 572 14.69 -13.58 -6.75
N GLU A 573 14.74 -14.86 -7.09
CA GLU A 573 13.53 -15.59 -7.48
C GLU A 573 12.47 -15.52 -6.39
N TRP A 574 11.25 -15.18 -6.79
CA TRP A 574 10.10 -15.10 -5.91
C TRP A 574 8.84 -15.54 -6.64
N ARG A 575 7.75 -15.71 -5.89
CA ARG A 575 6.52 -16.30 -6.40
C ARG A 575 5.46 -15.23 -6.67
N HIS A 576 5.16 -15.02 -7.94
CA HIS A 576 4.04 -14.19 -8.39
C HIS A 576 2.70 -14.83 -7.97
N TYR A 577 1.80 -14.00 -7.44
CA TYR A 577 0.44 -14.40 -7.15
C TYR A 577 -0.50 -13.19 -7.21
N PRO A 578 -1.49 -13.15 -8.12
CA PRO A 578 -1.72 -14.04 -9.26
C PRO A 578 -0.49 -14.15 -10.20
N SER A 579 -0.48 -15.10 -11.12
CA SER A 579 0.64 -15.23 -12.07
C SER A 579 0.75 -13.98 -12.95
N GLU A 580 1.94 -13.72 -13.49
CA GLU A 580 2.17 -12.57 -14.37
C GLU A 580 1.26 -12.58 -15.61
N ASP A 581 0.97 -13.77 -16.14
CA ASP A 581 0.06 -13.95 -17.28
C ASP A 581 -1.40 -13.70 -16.91
N GLU A 582 -1.83 -14.09 -15.70
CA GLU A 582 -3.15 -13.73 -15.17
C GLU A 582 -3.27 -12.22 -15.00
N LEU A 583 -2.25 -11.57 -14.45
CA LEU A 583 -2.23 -10.14 -14.22
C LEU A 583 -2.24 -9.35 -15.54
N THR A 584 -1.45 -9.78 -16.52
CA THR A 584 -1.39 -9.17 -17.86
C THR A 584 -2.71 -9.36 -18.62
N ARG A 585 -3.34 -10.54 -18.53
CA ARG A 585 -4.68 -10.76 -19.07
C ARG A 585 -5.71 -9.85 -18.40
N GLY A 586 -5.63 -9.70 -17.08
CA GLY A 586 -6.48 -8.79 -16.31
C GLY A 586 -6.33 -7.33 -16.75
N ALA A 587 -5.11 -6.86 -17.02
CA ALA A 587 -4.84 -5.51 -17.51
C ALA A 587 -5.48 -5.27 -18.90
N ARG A 588 -5.31 -6.22 -19.83
CA ARG A 588 -5.93 -6.17 -21.16
C ARG A 588 -7.46 -6.22 -21.10
N ASP A 589 -8.02 -7.07 -20.26
CA ASP A 589 -9.46 -7.16 -20.08
C ASP A 589 -10.05 -5.87 -19.49
N LEU A 590 -9.36 -5.30 -18.49
CA LEU A 590 -9.71 -4.02 -17.92
C LEU A 590 -9.71 -2.91 -18.97
N ALA A 591 -8.63 -2.77 -19.75
CA ALA A 591 -8.51 -1.77 -20.80
C ALA A 591 -9.66 -1.86 -21.82
N ARG A 592 -10.01 -3.09 -22.26
CA ARG A 592 -11.16 -3.32 -23.14
C ARG A 592 -12.48 -2.88 -22.51
N ARG A 593 -12.73 -3.26 -21.25
CA ARG A 593 -14.00 -2.97 -20.55
C ARG A 593 -14.22 -1.50 -20.24
N ILE A 594 -13.15 -0.72 -20.08
CA ILE A 594 -13.25 0.73 -19.88
C ILE A 594 -13.23 1.53 -21.19
N GLY A 595 -12.98 0.86 -22.32
CA GLY A 595 -13.11 1.40 -23.69
C GLY A 595 -11.80 1.84 -24.35
N LEU A 596 -10.65 1.64 -23.70
CA LEU A 596 -9.35 2.19 -24.11
C LEU A 596 -8.65 1.40 -25.25
N ALA A 597 -9.37 0.53 -25.96
CA ALA A 597 -8.79 -0.35 -26.97
C ALA A 597 -8.37 0.36 -28.28
N ALA A 598 -8.70 1.64 -28.46
CA ALA A 598 -8.27 2.44 -29.60
C ALA A 598 -8.36 3.92 -29.24
N THR A 599 -7.27 4.56 -28.82
CA THR A 599 -7.00 6.00 -28.96
C THR A 599 -5.73 6.38 -28.19
N GLY A 600 -4.77 6.97 -28.88
CA GLY A 600 -3.58 7.58 -28.31
C GLY A 600 -3.84 9.02 -27.85
N GLY A 601 -3.27 9.36 -26.69
CA GLY A 601 -2.84 10.68 -26.18
C GLY A 601 -3.77 11.90 -26.24
N ILE A 602 -3.89 12.64 -25.12
CA ILE A 602 -3.24 13.96 -24.85
C ILE A 602 -3.82 14.66 -23.60
N THR A 603 -2.97 14.79 -22.57
CA THR A 603 -3.10 15.39 -21.20
C THR A 603 -4.23 16.36 -20.79
N GLY A 604 -4.83 16.13 -19.61
CA GLY A 604 -4.89 17.10 -18.47
C GLY A 604 -6.21 17.29 -17.68
N GLY A 605 -6.16 17.25 -16.33
CA GLY A 605 -7.23 17.83 -15.45
C GLY A 605 -7.34 17.37 -13.97
N THR A 606 -7.12 18.34 -13.06
CA THR A 606 -7.65 18.61 -11.69
C THR A 606 -7.68 17.55 -10.56
N ALA A 607 -7.05 17.91 -9.44
CA ALA A 607 -7.23 17.30 -8.12
C ALA A 607 -8.10 18.21 -7.25
N LEU A 608 -9.19 17.66 -6.70
CA LEU A 608 -10.05 18.32 -5.72
C LEU A 608 -9.61 17.88 -4.32
N ALA A 609 -9.19 18.85 -3.50
CA ALA A 609 -8.92 18.66 -2.09
C ALA A 609 -10.18 19.00 -1.28
N LEU A 610 -10.56 18.14 -0.35
CA LEU A 610 -11.57 18.43 0.67
C LEU A 610 -10.85 18.70 1.98
N VAL A 611 -11.07 19.89 2.53
CA VAL A 611 -10.71 20.28 3.90
C VAL A 611 -11.98 20.15 4.75
N PHE A 612 -11.85 19.63 5.98
CA PHE A 612 -12.92 19.61 6.98
C PHE A 612 -12.47 20.34 8.24
N PRO A 613 -13.39 21.01 8.96
CA PRO A 613 -13.07 21.79 10.15
C PRO A 613 -12.97 20.91 11.41
N LEU A 614 -12.14 21.35 12.36
CA LEU A 614 -12.09 20.88 13.75
C LEU A 614 -13.15 21.60 14.58
N VAL A 615 -13.84 20.88 15.47
CA VAL A 615 -14.75 21.44 16.48
C VAL A 615 -14.58 20.69 17.82
N ASP A 616 -14.70 21.46 18.91
CA ASP A 616 -14.44 21.19 20.33
C ASP A 616 -15.36 20.17 21.06
N ALA A 617 -14.89 19.73 22.24
CA ALA A 617 -15.49 18.78 23.22
C ALA A 617 -16.13 19.50 24.44
N PRO A 618 -17.09 18.91 25.24
CA PRO A 618 -16.88 17.80 26.24
C PRO A 618 -18.17 16.92 26.46
N PRO A 619 -18.41 16.12 27.56
CA PRO A 619 -17.58 15.57 28.67
C PRO A 619 -17.62 14.02 28.91
N ARG A 620 -16.64 13.54 29.73
CA ARG A 620 -16.51 12.39 30.66
C ARG A 620 -16.94 10.95 30.30
N SER A 621 -16.00 10.01 30.47
CA SER A 621 -16.25 8.58 30.81
C SER A 621 -14.96 7.84 31.19
N GLY A 622 -15.03 6.90 32.13
CA GLY A 622 -13.92 6.12 32.68
C GLY A 622 -13.26 5.14 31.69
N GLY A 623 -11.96 4.92 31.88
CA GLY A 623 -11.18 3.96 31.10
C GLY A 623 -11.33 2.53 31.60
N ALA A 624 -11.13 1.57 30.70
CA ALA A 624 -11.10 0.17 31.01
C ALA A 624 -9.91 -0.52 30.32
N TYR A 625 -9.56 -1.70 30.80
CA TYR A 625 -8.41 -2.49 30.39
C TYR A 625 -8.87 -3.94 30.23
N ALA A 626 -8.10 -4.82 29.59
CA ALA A 626 -8.60 -6.15 29.18
C ALA A 626 -9.20 -6.95 30.36
N LEU A 627 -8.49 -7.07 31.48
CA LEU A 627 -8.97 -7.75 32.68
C LEU A 627 -10.15 -7.02 33.32
N GLY A 628 -10.11 -5.69 33.41
CA GLY A 628 -11.23 -4.90 33.94
C GLY A 628 -12.50 -5.05 33.12
N ALA A 629 -12.39 -4.95 31.79
CA ALA A 629 -13.47 -5.13 30.84
C ALA A 629 -14.07 -6.55 30.93
N LEU A 630 -13.23 -7.58 30.98
CA LEU A 630 -13.71 -8.95 31.14
C LEU A 630 -14.38 -9.18 32.49
N THR A 631 -13.82 -8.63 33.57
CA THR A 631 -14.39 -8.74 34.93
C THR A 631 -15.74 -8.04 34.99
N HIS A 632 -15.87 -6.84 34.42
CA HIS A 632 -17.14 -6.13 34.31
C HIS A 632 -18.19 -6.92 33.53
N LEU A 633 -17.81 -7.49 32.38
CA LEU A 633 -18.70 -8.36 31.61
C LEU A 633 -19.16 -9.57 32.41
N GLN A 634 -18.24 -10.26 33.11
CA GLN A 634 -18.54 -11.44 33.91
C GLN A 634 -19.48 -11.12 35.08
N GLN A 635 -19.22 -10.03 35.81
CA GLN A 635 -20.07 -9.57 36.90
C GLN A 635 -21.47 -9.21 36.42
N TRP A 636 -21.57 -8.51 35.29
CA TRP A 636 -22.86 -8.18 34.69
C TRP A 636 -23.61 -9.44 34.23
N LEU A 637 -22.95 -10.36 33.52
CA LEU A 637 -23.53 -11.64 33.08
C LEU A 637 -24.04 -12.49 34.25
N ALA A 638 -23.35 -12.47 35.39
CA ALA A 638 -23.77 -13.20 36.60
C ALA A 638 -25.07 -12.65 37.21
N GLY A 639 -25.39 -11.38 36.97
CA GLY A 639 -26.64 -10.75 37.40
C GLY A 639 -27.82 -10.93 36.44
N LEU A 640 -27.59 -11.49 35.24
CA LEU A 640 -28.61 -11.66 34.20
C LEU A 640 -29.31 -13.01 34.28
N GLY A 641 -30.60 -13.03 33.92
CA GLY A 641 -31.33 -14.27 33.70
C GLY A 641 -30.82 -15.05 32.48
N ALA A 642 -31.11 -16.35 32.42
CA ALA A 642 -30.67 -17.20 31.30
C ALA A 642 -31.18 -16.69 29.93
N ALA A 643 -32.37 -16.09 29.89
CA ALA A 643 -32.93 -15.48 28.68
C ALA A 643 -32.15 -14.24 28.22
N ASP A 644 -31.68 -13.40 29.14
CA ASP A 644 -30.92 -12.20 28.84
C ASP A 644 -29.50 -12.54 28.36
N GLN A 645 -28.88 -13.57 28.95
CA GLN A 645 -27.60 -14.11 28.50
C GLN A 645 -27.64 -14.58 27.04
N VAL A 646 -28.78 -15.11 26.57
CA VAL A 646 -28.98 -15.48 25.15
C VAL A 646 -28.96 -14.24 24.25
N TRP A 647 -29.52 -13.12 24.68
CA TRP A 647 -29.46 -11.86 23.92
C TRP A 647 -28.05 -11.28 23.87
N VAL A 648 -27.27 -11.39 24.94
CA VAL A 648 -25.84 -11.04 24.95
C VAL A 648 -25.06 -11.89 23.96
N ALA A 649 -25.23 -13.22 24.01
CA ALA A 649 -24.59 -14.14 23.08
C ALA A 649 -24.98 -13.82 21.63
N THR A 650 -26.26 -13.51 21.39
CA THR A 650 -26.77 -13.11 20.07
C THR A 650 -26.09 -11.85 19.55
N ALA A 651 -25.94 -10.81 20.39
CA ALA A 651 -25.24 -9.59 20.02
C ALA A 651 -23.75 -9.83 19.69
N LEU A 652 -23.05 -10.63 20.50
CA LEU A 652 -21.64 -10.99 20.27
C LEU A 652 -21.46 -11.78 18.96
N VAL A 653 -22.32 -12.78 18.73
CA VAL A 653 -22.32 -13.56 17.48
C VAL A 653 -22.60 -12.66 16.27
N ALA A 654 -23.53 -11.71 16.40
CA ALA A 654 -23.84 -10.78 15.33
C ALA A 654 -22.67 -9.83 15.01
N VAL A 655 -22.03 -9.25 16.02
CA VAL A 655 -20.84 -8.40 15.85
C VAL A 655 -19.70 -9.18 15.16
N LEU A 656 -19.34 -10.35 15.68
CA LEU A 656 -18.27 -11.17 15.10
C LEU A 656 -18.60 -11.66 13.68
N SER A 657 -19.86 -12.03 13.44
CA SER A 657 -20.33 -12.42 12.10
C SER A 657 -20.19 -11.28 11.10
N LEU A 658 -20.62 -10.07 11.46
CA LEU A 658 -20.56 -8.90 10.57
C LEU A 658 -19.12 -8.47 10.26
N LEU A 659 -18.17 -8.71 11.17
CA LEU A 659 -16.74 -8.45 10.92
C LEU A 659 -16.11 -9.51 9.98
N THR A 660 -16.47 -10.78 10.15
CA THR A 660 -15.79 -11.89 9.47
C THR A 660 -16.41 -12.28 8.13
N VAL A 661 -17.71 -12.09 7.98
CA VAL A 661 -18.52 -12.62 6.88
C VAL A 661 -18.90 -11.51 5.90
N GLY A 662 -18.61 -11.75 4.61
CA GLY A 662 -19.28 -11.01 3.54
C GLY A 662 -18.84 -9.58 3.29
N ASN A 663 -17.60 -9.22 3.63
CA ASN A 663 -17.03 -7.88 3.42
C ASN A 663 -16.06 -7.76 2.22
N GLY A 664 -15.86 -8.84 1.45
CA GLY A 664 -14.88 -8.87 0.36
C GLY A 664 -15.47 -8.49 -0.99
N VAL A 665 -14.74 -7.75 -1.83
CA VAL A 665 -15.20 -7.29 -3.16
C VAL A 665 -15.95 -8.40 -3.96
N PRO A 666 -17.18 -8.15 -4.44
CA PRO A 666 -18.01 -9.17 -5.08
C PRO A 666 -17.43 -9.67 -6.40
N HIS A 667 -17.43 -10.99 -6.64
CA HIS A 667 -16.85 -11.61 -7.85
C HIS A 667 -17.89 -11.84 -8.97
N ALA A 668 -19.18 -11.68 -8.69
CA ALA A 668 -20.25 -11.89 -9.64
C ALA A 668 -21.32 -10.83 -9.43
N HIS A 669 -21.98 -10.44 -10.52
CA HIS A 669 -22.97 -9.38 -10.53
C HIS A 669 -24.21 -9.83 -11.32
N PRO A 670 -25.40 -9.37 -10.93
CA PRO A 670 -26.62 -9.65 -11.69
C PRO A 670 -26.49 -9.04 -13.09
N ARG A 671 -26.85 -9.81 -14.12
CA ARG A 671 -26.87 -9.33 -15.51
C ARG A 671 -28.30 -8.89 -15.82
N ALA A 672 -28.50 -7.59 -16.03
CA ALA A 672 -29.82 -6.99 -16.27
C ALA A 672 -30.61 -7.71 -17.38
N GLY A 673 -29.98 -8.03 -18.52
CA GLY A 673 -30.62 -8.74 -19.63
C GLY A 673 -30.99 -10.20 -19.38
N SER A 674 -30.50 -10.81 -18.30
CA SER A 674 -30.83 -12.20 -17.92
C SER A 674 -31.73 -12.32 -16.69
N PHE A 675 -32.01 -11.18 -16.03
CA PHE A 675 -32.76 -11.11 -14.78
C PHE A 675 -34.15 -11.75 -14.92
N LEU A 676 -34.86 -11.37 -15.99
CA LEU A 676 -36.20 -11.88 -16.30
C LEU A 676 -36.19 -13.32 -16.84
N ARG A 677 -35.08 -13.77 -17.46
CA ARG A 677 -34.98 -15.10 -18.07
C ARG A 677 -34.58 -16.19 -17.07
N THR A 678 -33.88 -15.83 -16.01
CA THR A 678 -33.35 -16.77 -15.00
C THR A 678 -33.43 -16.17 -13.59
N PRO A 679 -34.63 -15.97 -13.04
CA PRO A 679 -34.83 -15.28 -11.76
C PRO A 679 -34.10 -15.96 -10.60
N THR A 680 -34.10 -17.30 -10.55
CA THR A 680 -33.41 -18.10 -9.52
C THR A 680 -31.88 -18.02 -9.62
N ALA A 681 -31.33 -17.85 -10.82
CA ALA A 681 -29.89 -17.65 -11.01
C ALA A 681 -29.42 -16.26 -10.55
N ASN A 682 -30.32 -15.28 -10.58
CA ASN A 682 -30.05 -13.89 -10.23
C ASN A 682 -30.37 -13.55 -8.77
N SER A 683 -31.34 -14.22 -8.14
CA SER A 683 -31.70 -13.99 -6.73
C SER A 683 -30.50 -14.17 -5.79
N GLY A 684 -29.71 -15.23 -5.96
CA GLY A 684 -28.49 -15.44 -5.16
C GLY A 684 -27.37 -14.42 -5.43
N ALA A 685 -27.34 -13.81 -6.63
CA ALA A 685 -26.43 -12.72 -6.94
C ALA A 685 -26.89 -11.40 -6.32
N VAL A 686 -28.20 -11.11 -6.34
CA VAL A 686 -28.81 -9.92 -5.73
C VAL A 686 -28.69 -9.97 -4.21
N LEU A 687 -29.13 -11.05 -3.56
CA LEU A 687 -29.03 -11.23 -2.11
C LEU A 687 -27.56 -11.21 -1.64
N GLY A 688 -26.67 -11.79 -2.43
CA GLY A 688 -25.24 -11.77 -2.14
C GLY A 688 -24.56 -10.41 -2.34
N MET A 689 -25.06 -9.56 -3.26
CA MET A 689 -24.57 -8.21 -3.57
C MET A 689 -25.14 -7.16 -2.61
N LEU A 690 -26.37 -7.35 -2.14
CA LEU A 690 -27.02 -6.50 -1.15
C LEU A 690 -26.65 -6.88 0.28
N ALA A 691 -25.80 -7.89 0.48
CA ALA A 691 -25.25 -8.17 1.80
C ALA A 691 -24.63 -6.88 2.39
N PRO A 692 -24.83 -6.54 3.67
CA PRO A 692 -24.38 -5.29 4.27
C PRO A 692 -22.91 -4.94 3.97
N GLY A 693 -22.00 -5.92 4.11
CA GLY A 693 -20.58 -5.79 3.78
C GLY A 693 -20.24 -5.59 2.29
N GLN A 694 -21.24 -5.63 1.41
CA GLN A 694 -21.13 -5.44 -0.04
C GLN A 694 -21.82 -4.16 -0.52
N VAL A 695 -22.69 -3.55 0.29
CA VAL A 695 -23.41 -2.31 -0.01
C VAL A 695 -22.44 -1.19 -0.37
N GLY A 696 -21.30 -1.10 0.34
CA GLY A 696 -20.24 -0.13 0.06
C GLY A 696 -19.57 -0.28 -1.32
N TYR A 697 -19.77 -1.39 -2.03
CA TYR A 697 -19.35 -1.56 -3.43
C TYR A 697 -20.50 -1.36 -4.42
N ALA A 698 -21.70 -1.78 -4.04
CA ALA A 698 -22.89 -1.69 -4.88
C ALA A 698 -23.38 -0.24 -5.05
N VAL A 699 -23.48 0.52 -3.94
CA VAL A 699 -24.01 1.90 -3.97
C VAL A 699 -23.16 2.84 -4.83
N PRO A 700 -21.81 2.91 -4.66
CA PRO A 700 -20.99 3.74 -5.55
C PRO A 700 -21.14 3.35 -7.02
N SER A 701 -21.29 2.04 -7.31
CA SER A 701 -21.45 1.56 -8.68
C SER A 701 -22.78 1.99 -9.30
N LEU A 702 -23.86 2.06 -8.52
CA LEU A 702 -25.16 2.55 -8.97
C LEU A 702 -25.12 4.07 -9.22
N VAL A 703 -24.54 4.82 -8.28
CA VAL A 703 -24.29 6.26 -8.46
C VAL A 703 -23.39 6.51 -9.68
N GLY A 704 -22.42 5.62 -9.89
CA GLY A 704 -21.51 5.62 -11.03
C GLY A 704 -22.20 5.65 -12.39
N LEU A 705 -23.37 5.01 -12.54
CA LEU A 705 -24.11 4.97 -13.80
C LEU A 705 -24.64 6.35 -14.23
N VAL A 706 -24.81 7.27 -13.29
CA VAL A 706 -25.29 8.64 -13.53
C VAL A 706 -24.13 9.60 -13.86
N LEU A 707 -22.88 9.15 -13.71
CA LEU A 707 -21.70 9.98 -13.98
C LEU A 707 -21.64 10.45 -15.45
N PRO A 708 -21.25 11.71 -15.71
CA PRO A 708 -21.24 12.28 -17.05
C PRO A 708 -20.28 11.57 -18.01
N ARG A 709 -20.62 11.54 -19.32
CA ARG A 709 -19.79 10.91 -20.37
C ARG A 709 -18.38 11.47 -20.45
N ARG A 710 -18.21 12.74 -20.06
CA ARG A 710 -16.93 13.45 -20.05
C ARG A 710 -15.86 12.78 -19.17
N ILE A 711 -16.26 11.98 -18.18
CA ILE A 711 -15.33 11.22 -17.31
C ILE A 711 -14.54 10.17 -18.10
N GLU A 712 -15.10 9.61 -19.18
CA GLU A 712 -14.36 8.67 -20.02
C GLU A 712 -13.10 9.37 -20.57
N GLY A 713 -13.22 10.65 -20.95
CA GLY A 713 -12.14 11.51 -21.43
C GLY A 713 -10.99 11.76 -20.45
N LEU A 714 -11.08 11.37 -19.16
CA LEU A 714 -10.01 11.60 -18.19
C LEU A 714 -8.75 10.74 -18.43
N LEU A 715 -8.88 9.64 -19.19
CA LEU A 715 -7.74 8.79 -19.61
C LEU A 715 -7.41 8.92 -21.12
N TYR A 716 -8.33 9.49 -21.90
CA TYR A 716 -8.14 9.80 -23.33
C TYR A 716 -7.58 11.19 -23.57
N ARG A 717 -7.31 11.90 -22.48
CA ARG A 717 -6.54 13.11 -22.49
C ARG A 717 -5.20 12.83 -21.83
#